data_AF-A0A7Y0QNI1-F1
#
_entry.id   AF-A0A7Y0QNI1-F1
#
_cell.length_a   1.000
_cell.length_b   1.000
_cell.length_c   1.000
_cell.angle_alpha   90.00
_cell.angle_beta   90.00
_cell.angle_gamma   90.00
#
_symmetry.space_group_name_H-M   'P 1'
#
loop_
_entity.id
_entity.type
_entity.pdbx_description
1 polymer ?
#
loop_
_entity_poly.entity_id
_entity_poly.type
_entity_poly.pdbx_seq_one_letter_code
_entity_poly.pdbx_strand_id
1 'polypeptide(L)'
;MSHTVVPASARLNRAKSGTIFIGVAALVAGLFAGPAAYASPEGTGTETASESTAARVEAPAEVPVEAPAEVIVEGPAEPAVEPPPGTAVETIVEPPVESPAPQEVEAAAPINTASPVLSGNAVVGSTVTGTIGEWQNADTFTLTWTLDGERHAGFSSLPLAQTVPNKLPLTADLAGKQLQLTVEATNSASGDSATVSLPAVTIKPGIFSSSAKATVSGRAVAGQVLTTSVSGAVSPGGYALGYQWYRGSAAITGAKSTKYTVTAADIGKPVSVKVSVSKAGYTTIVLAPAALTAAAATFTAAPAPAISGTAKVGSKLTASPGTWSPGGATLAYQWYRGSTAIKGATGRSYTATAADNGKYVKVRVRASKSGYKTVDKYSAAKKVAAGSIYASKWPTVSGSARYGQTVKISHGWTSGSSFKYQWYKNGKAIKGGTKHYLYLGSGYIGSKVSVKVTVSKPGYTTRTATAKAVTVAKALITTKAVPKISGTKKAGHTLTASAGSYSPKPASYGYQWYRNGKAISGAKYRTYKLTSSDNGKKITVKVSARKTNYYTRAATSAAVSIPLPPRTVISHDGIYRVGSSLKPGLYKATGTGDSCYWETLSGFSGDFDEINANYFGSARTYVQITSSDVGFDTSGCGKWTTAPTTGANASKITADGTYRVGVDIKPGTYYGYSSGNFCYWETLSGFTESFDDLIDNYFGSARIVVTIPASAKGFTVSDCGTLTRK
;
A
#
# COMPACT_ATOMS: atom_id res chain seq x y z
N MET A 1 4.75 -43.66 33.59
CA MET A 1 5.81 -42.69 33.26
C MET A 1 6.53 -43.18 32.00
N SER A 2 7.13 -42.27 31.23
CA SER A 2 8.22 -42.43 30.22
C SER A 2 8.27 -43.72 29.35
N HIS A 3 8.13 -43.59 28.03
CA HIS A 3 9.24 -43.57 27.03
C HIS A 3 10.14 -44.84 27.04
N THR A 4 10.39 -45.50 25.90
CA THR A 4 11.56 -45.19 25.02
C THR A 4 11.38 -45.73 23.58
N VAL A 5 12.21 -45.24 22.66
CA VAL A 5 12.22 -45.39 21.18
C VAL A 5 13.12 -46.53 20.68
N VAL A 6 12.78 -47.21 19.56
CA VAL A 6 13.74 -47.78 18.56
C VAL A 6 13.10 -47.79 17.14
N PRO A 7 13.83 -47.48 16.02
CA PRO A 7 13.30 -47.47 14.65
C PRO A 7 13.92 -48.49 13.64
N ALA A 8 13.09 -48.86 12.65
CA ALA A 8 13.35 -49.09 11.20
C ALA A 8 14.41 -50.07 10.62
N SER A 9 14.02 -50.71 9.49
CA SER A 9 14.82 -51.28 8.36
C SER A 9 15.20 -52.78 8.42
N ALA A 10 15.17 -53.61 7.35
CA ALA A 10 14.70 -53.43 5.95
C ALA A 10 14.59 -54.75 5.14
N ARG A 11 14.00 -54.67 3.91
CA ARG A 11 14.05 -55.63 2.74
C ARG A 11 13.19 -56.93 2.87
N LEU A 12 12.65 -57.57 1.80
CA LEU A 12 12.90 -57.50 0.34
C LEU A 12 11.67 -57.92 -0.57
N ASN A 13 11.49 -57.26 -1.73
CA ASN A 13 10.98 -57.72 -3.06
C ASN A 13 9.51 -58.19 -3.43
N ARG A 14 9.01 -57.54 -4.51
CA ARG A 14 8.18 -58.02 -5.68
C ARG A 14 6.71 -58.50 -5.47
N ALA A 15 5.75 -58.32 -6.42
CA ALA A 15 5.68 -57.56 -7.69
C ALA A 15 4.23 -57.44 -8.27
N LYS A 16 4.05 -56.59 -9.32
CA LYS A 16 2.97 -56.56 -10.36
C LYS A 16 1.54 -56.10 -9.90
N SER A 17 0.71 -55.43 -10.72
CA SER A 17 0.74 -55.05 -12.16
C SER A 17 -0.02 -53.74 -12.43
N GLY A 18 0.25 -53.04 -13.55
CA GLY A 18 -0.62 -51.96 -14.05
C GLY A 18 -0.11 -51.16 -15.27
N THR A 19 -0.57 -51.51 -16.48
CA THR A 19 -0.43 -50.76 -17.76
C THR A 19 -1.60 -51.19 -18.68
N ILE A 20 -2.33 -50.32 -19.40
CA ILE A 20 -2.16 -49.85 -20.81
C ILE A 20 -3.34 -48.86 -21.09
N PHE A 21 -3.11 -47.60 -21.49
CA PHE A 21 -3.26 -46.98 -22.85
C PHE A 21 -4.62 -47.23 -23.57
N ILE A 22 -5.23 -46.32 -24.35
CA ILE A 22 -4.80 -45.49 -25.52
C ILE A 22 -5.67 -44.18 -25.54
N GLY A 23 -5.16 -42.95 -25.80
CA GLY A 23 -4.99 -42.29 -27.13
C GLY A 23 -6.26 -41.51 -27.57
N VAL A 24 -6.27 -40.46 -28.42
CA VAL A 24 -5.28 -39.80 -29.30
C VAL A 24 -5.65 -38.30 -29.44
N ALA A 25 -4.69 -37.42 -29.76
CA ALA A 25 -4.91 -36.00 -30.09
C ALA A 25 -4.80 -35.73 -31.60
N ALA A 26 -5.35 -34.60 -32.08
CA ALA A 26 -5.11 -34.10 -33.43
C ALA A 26 -4.82 -32.59 -33.42
N LEU A 27 -3.81 -32.19 -34.19
CA LEU A 27 -3.29 -30.82 -34.33
C LEU A 27 -2.90 -30.63 -35.79
N VAL A 28 -3.17 -29.47 -36.37
CA VAL A 28 -2.79 -29.11 -37.75
C VAL A 28 -2.00 -27.81 -37.71
N ALA A 29 -0.91 -27.74 -38.45
CA ALA A 29 0.01 -26.60 -38.53
C ALA A 29 0.04 -25.99 -39.94
N GLY A 30 0.50 -24.74 -40.04
CA GLY A 30 0.78 -24.05 -41.30
C GLY A 30 1.77 -22.89 -41.07
N LEU A 31 2.83 -22.83 -41.89
CA LEU A 31 3.92 -21.85 -41.81
C LEU A 31 3.59 -20.54 -42.55
N PHE A 32 4.37 -19.48 -42.30
CA PHE A 32 5.12 -18.72 -43.33
C PHE A 32 6.24 -17.86 -42.70
N ALA A 33 7.13 -17.27 -43.51
CA ALA A 33 8.49 -16.82 -43.15
C ALA A 33 8.68 -15.28 -42.94
N GLY A 34 9.90 -14.84 -42.63
CA GLY A 34 10.33 -13.42 -42.43
C GLY A 34 10.59 -12.62 -43.73
N PRO A 35 11.53 -11.62 -43.81
CA PRO A 35 12.67 -11.32 -42.91
C PRO A 35 13.11 -9.82 -42.72
N ALA A 36 14.24 -9.61 -42.02
CA ALA A 36 15.38 -8.65 -42.21
C ALA A 36 15.27 -7.09 -42.20
N ALA A 37 15.84 -6.47 -41.14
CA ALA A 37 17.12 -5.68 -41.07
C ALA A 37 17.40 -4.32 -41.80
N TYR A 38 18.42 -3.61 -41.24
CA TYR A 38 19.14 -2.38 -41.68
C TYR A 38 18.42 -1.00 -41.58
N ALA A 39 19.07 0.14 -41.29
CA ALA A 39 20.49 0.49 -41.10
C ALA A 39 20.73 1.63 -40.06
N SER A 40 21.99 1.79 -39.63
CA SER A 40 22.57 2.95 -38.89
C SER A 40 23.17 3.97 -39.91
N PRO A 41 23.90 5.09 -39.57
CA PRO A 41 25.19 5.03 -38.85
C PRO A 41 25.64 6.25 -38.00
N GLU A 42 26.81 6.07 -37.35
CA GLU A 42 27.88 7.03 -36.95
C GLU A 42 27.62 8.20 -35.96
N GLY A 43 28.53 8.49 -35.01
CA GLY A 43 29.77 7.76 -34.64
C GLY A 43 30.62 8.43 -33.53
N THR A 44 31.50 7.62 -32.90
CA THR A 44 32.79 7.95 -32.20
C THR A 44 32.88 9.13 -31.18
N GLY A 45 33.53 9.03 -30.01
CA GLY A 45 34.28 7.95 -29.36
C GLY A 45 34.73 8.32 -27.92
N THR A 46 35.26 7.32 -27.19
CA THR A 46 36.44 7.30 -26.27
C THR A 46 37.00 8.64 -25.69
N GLU A 47 37.45 8.78 -24.43
CA GLU A 47 37.97 7.78 -23.47
C GLU A 47 38.10 8.33 -22.00
N THR A 48 38.42 7.43 -21.06
CA THR A 48 39.13 7.61 -19.75
C THR A 48 38.77 8.69 -18.69
N ALA A 49 38.32 8.16 -17.53
CA ALA A 49 38.98 8.21 -16.21
C ALA A 49 38.86 9.40 -15.21
N SER A 50 38.90 8.97 -13.93
CA SER A 50 39.38 9.62 -12.71
C SER A 50 38.42 10.31 -11.74
N GLU A 51 38.65 10.00 -10.47
CA GLU A 51 38.03 10.48 -9.24
C GLU A 51 38.44 11.93 -8.91
N SER A 52 37.65 12.63 -8.09
CA SER A 52 38.06 13.03 -6.72
C SER A 52 37.28 14.22 -6.14
N THR A 53 37.24 14.23 -4.81
CA THR A 53 36.45 14.98 -3.84
C THR A 53 36.51 16.52 -3.87
N ALA A 54 35.46 17.15 -3.33
CA ALA A 54 35.38 18.60 -3.09
C ALA A 54 36.05 19.03 -1.76
N ALA A 55 36.72 20.18 -1.78
CA ALA A 55 37.47 20.72 -0.65
C ALA A 55 36.66 21.69 0.25
N ARG A 56 37.15 21.88 1.48
CA ARG A 56 36.74 22.87 2.49
C ARG A 56 38.02 23.46 3.10
N VAL A 57 37.92 24.68 3.67
CA VAL A 57 38.70 25.30 4.77
C VAL A 57 39.18 26.72 4.41
N GLU A 58 39.23 27.57 5.43
CA GLU A 58 39.52 29.01 5.40
C GLU A 58 40.96 29.33 5.83
N ALA A 59 41.48 30.44 5.31
CA ALA A 59 42.42 31.37 5.96
C ALA A 59 43.88 30.86 6.27
N PRO A 60 44.82 31.75 6.70
CA PRO A 60 45.63 32.50 5.74
C PRO A 60 47.15 32.47 6.04
N ALA A 61 47.98 32.98 5.11
CA ALA A 61 49.41 33.24 5.34
C ALA A 61 49.89 34.45 4.52
N GLU A 62 51.13 34.90 4.77
CA GLU A 62 51.59 36.29 4.61
C GLU A 62 52.99 36.36 3.93
N VAL A 63 53.32 37.51 3.30
CA VAL A 63 54.67 37.96 2.85
C VAL A 63 55.36 37.17 1.68
N PRO A 64 56.53 37.57 1.10
CA PRO A 64 56.59 38.21 -0.23
C PRO A 64 57.55 37.51 -1.24
N VAL A 65 58.01 38.27 -2.28
CA VAL A 65 59.33 38.26 -2.98
C VAL A 65 59.19 38.42 -4.53
N GLU A 66 59.91 39.41 -5.08
CA GLU A 66 60.67 39.55 -6.35
C GLU A 66 60.61 38.44 -7.45
N ALA A 67 60.89 38.64 -8.76
CA ALA A 67 61.40 39.74 -9.63
C ALA A 67 60.95 39.40 -11.12
N PRO A 68 61.65 39.65 -12.28
CA PRO A 68 62.89 40.42 -12.58
C PRO A 68 62.96 41.21 -13.93
N ALA A 69 64.12 41.89 -14.13
CA ALA A 69 64.92 42.03 -15.38
C ALA A 69 64.40 42.89 -16.58
N GLU A 70 65.23 43.59 -17.39
CA GLU A 70 66.68 43.94 -17.34
C GLU A 70 67.07 44.98 -18.45
N VAL A 71 68.13 45.81 -18.23
CA VAL A 71 69.25 46.20 -19.17
C VAL A 71 68.88 47.11 -20.40
N ILE A 72 69.56 48.21 -20.81
CA ILE A 72 70.98 48.54 -21.17
C ILE A 72 71.28 50.06 -20.93
N VAL A 73 72.31 50.53 -20.18
CA VAL A 73 73.76 50.88 -20.44
C VAL A 73 74.08 52.31 -21.01
N GLU A 74 75.20 52.90 -20.53
CA GLU A 74 75.92 54.16 -20.90
C GLU A 74 75.30 55.52 -20.44
N GLY A 75 76.02 56.61 -20.12
CA GLY A 75 77.47 56.95 -20.08
C GLY A 75 77.68 58.37 -19.47
N PRO A 76 78.91 58.84 -19.17
CA PRO A 76 79.16 59.93 -18.18
C PRO A 76 79.47 61.33 -18.76
N ALA A 77 79.49 62.38 -17.90
CA ALA A 77 80.58 63.37 -17.73
C ALA A 77 80.16 64.75 -17.13
N GLU A 78 80.98 65.27 -16.20
CA GLU A 78 81.24 66.70 -15.91
C GLU A 78 82.19 67.29 -17.00
N PRO A 79 82.33 68.63 -17.25
CA PRO A 79 82.82 69.60 -16.25
C PRO A 79 82.42 71.10 -16.43
N ALA A 80 83.12 71.99 -15.71
CA ALA A 80 83.03 73.46 -15.64
C ALA A 80 83.61 74.22 -16.88
N VAL A 81 83.62 75.58 -16.85
CA VAL A 81 84.79 76.50 -17.16
C VAL A 81 84.40 78.00 -17.31
N GLU A 82 85.41 78.89 -17.17
CA GLU A 82 85.44 80.37 -17.07
C GLU A 82 86.73 80.93 -17.79
N PRO A 83 87.14 82.24 -17.79
CA PRO A 83 86.47 83.48 -17.39
C PRO A 83 86.39 84.65 -18.46
N PRO A 84 87.33 85.64 -18.66
CA PRO A 84 87.01 86.99 -19.22
C PRO A 84 87.91 87.35 -20.46
N PRO A 85 88.27 88.63 -20.88
CA PRO A 85 88.94 89.70 -20.08
C PRO A 85 88.66 91.20 -20.48
N GLY A 86 89.26 92.14 -19.72
CA GLY A 86 89.99 93.36 -20.21
C GLY A 86 89.18 94.63 -20.61
N THR A 87 89.68 95.88 -20.48
CA THR A 87 91.05 96.41 -20.22
C THR A 87 91.01 97.88 -19.68
N ALA A 88 92.14 98.41 -19.20
CA ALA A 88 92.49 99.75 -18.62
C ALA A 88 91.84 101.03 -19.23
N VAL A 89 91.85 102.22 -18.58
CA VAL A 89 92.93 103.26 -18.39
C VAL A 89 92.34 104.34 -17.41
N GLU A 90 92.94 104.90 -16.33
CA GLU A 90 94.06 105.88 -16.19
C GLU A 90 93.75 107.36 -16.63
N THR A 91 94.15 108.49 -15.98
CA THR A 91 94.74 108.79 -14.64
C THR A 91 94.74 110.32 -14.25
N ILE A 92 94.52 110.67 -12.95
CA ILE A 92 94.98 111.89 -12.16
C ILE A 92 94.33 113.31 -12.38
N VAL A 93 94.43 114.17 -11.32
CA VAL A 93 94.41 115.68 -11.23
C VAL A 93 93.02 116.37 -11.00
N GLU A 94 92.74 117.32 -10.08
CA GLU A 94 93.31 117.88 -8.79
C GLU A 94 92.20 118.73 -8.03
N PRO A 95 92.42 119.24 -6.79
CA PRO A 95 91.42 119.94 -5.91
C PRO A 95 91.62 121.51 -5.91
N PRO A 96 91.26 122.35 -4.90
CA PRO A 96 90.40 122.27 -3.68
C PRO A 96 89.26 123.36 -3.65
N VAL A 97 88.50 123.66 -2.57
CA VAL A 97 88.83 124.47 -1.35
C VAL A 97 87.72 124.37 -0.26
N GLU A 98 88.17 124.18 1.00
CA GLU A 98 87.65 124.51 2.36
C GLU A 98 86.13 124.66 2.74
N SER A 99 85.74 123.89 3.78
CA SER A 99 85.04 124.24 5.06
C SER A 99 83.73 125.08 5.09
N PRO A 100 82.78 124.80 6.04
CA PRO A 100 83.06 124.44 7.44
C PRO A 100 82.32 123.22 8.03
N ALA A 101 82.63 122.94 9.31
CA ALA A 101 82.21 121.78 10.12
C ALA A 101 80.75 121.84 10.63
N PRO A 102 80.15 120.70 11.08
CA PRO A 102 78.71 120.55 11.27
C PRO A 102 78.20 121.00 12.65
N GLN A 103 76.89 121.27 12.73
CA GLN A 103 76.15 121.31 14.00
C GLN A 103 75.36 120.01 14.21
N GLU A 104 75.46 119.46 15.41
CA GLU A 104 74.74 118.27 15.86
C GLU A 104 73.39 118.69 16.46
N VAL A 105 72.31 118.02 16.05
CA VAL A 105 70.93 118.29 16.49
C VAL A 105 70.39 117.00 17.10
N GLU A 106 69.92 117.04 18.36
CA GLU A 106 69.26 115.89 18.98
C GLU A 106 68.04 115.45 18.16
N ALA A 107 68.03 114.18 17.74
CA ALA A 107 66.96 113.61 16.95
C ALA A 107 65.78 113.18 17.85
N ALA A 108 64.58 113.67 17.54
CA ALA A 108 63.37 113.38 18.32
C ALA A 108 62.76 112.01 17.96
N ALA A 109 62.02 111.42 18.92
CA ALA A 109 61.35 110.14 18.74
C ALA A 109 60.22 110.19 17.68
N PRO A 110 59.92 109.05 17.02
CA PRO A 110 58.80 108.93 16.06
C PRO A 110 57.43 109.30 16.63
N ILE A 111 56.64 110.09 15.90
CA ILE A 111 55.26 110.45 16.25
C ILE A 111 54.33 110.10 15.10
N ASN A 112 53.28 109.32 15.36
CA ASN A 112 52.22 109.06 14.38
C ASN A 112 51.26 110.27 14.30
N THR A 113 51.18 110.91 13.14
CA THR A 113 50.26 112.03 12.89
C THR A 113 48.99 111.61 12.14
N ALA A 114 49.03 110.49 11.42
CA ALA A 114 47.83 109.84 10.90
C ALA A 114 47.97 108.31 10.95
N SER A 115 46.95 107.63 11.45
CA SER A 115 47.01 106.19 11.67
C SER A 115 47.14 105.37 10.37
N PRO A 116 47.77 104.18 10.43
CA PRO A 116 47.74 103.19 9.34
C PRO A 116 46.32 102.90 8.86
N VAL A 117 46.16 102.52 7.59
CA VAL A 117 44.85 102.13 7.03
C VAL A 117 44.93 100.69 6.50
N LEU A 118 44.02 99.84 6.98
CA LEU A 118 43.74 98.54 6.38
C LEU A 118 42.60 98.67 5.37
N SER A 119 42.90 98.45 4.10
CA SER A 119 41.96 98.60 2.98
C SER A 119 41.70 97.27 2.27
N GLY A 120 40.51 97.15 1.67
CA GLY A 120 40.03 95.91 1.06
C GLY A 120 39.16 95.07 2.01
N ASN A 121 38.43 94.10 1.45
CA ASN A 121 37.52 93.26 2.22
C ASN A 121 38.27 92.07 2.82
N ALA A 122 38.23 91.88 4.15
CA ALA A 122 38.79 90.72 4.84
C ALA A 122 37.94 89.45 4.57
N VAL A 123 38.11 88.87 3.37
CA VAL A 123 37.35 87.74 2.84
C VAL A 123 38.30 86.83 2.07
N VAL A 124 38.21 85.50 2.26
CA VAL A 124 39.06 84.55 1.51
C VAL A 124 38.92 84.74 0.00
N GLY A 125 40.07 84.78 -0.69
CA GLY A 125 40.18 85.03 -2.13
C GLY A 125 40.33 86.51 -2.51
N SER A 126 40.26 87.44 -1.54
CA SER A 126 40.65 88.83 -1.74
C SER A 126 42.13 89.06 -1.41
N THR A 127 42.57 90.30 -1.63
CA THR A 127 43.83 90.83 -1.11
C THR A 127 43.52 92.07 -0.28
N VAL A 128 43.90 92.09 1.00
CA VAL A 128 43.86 93.30 1.82
C VAL A 128 45.18 94.05 1.69
N THR A 129 45.15 95.37 1.92
CA THR A 129 46.28 96.26 1.68
C THR A 129 46.46 97.20 2.87
N GLY A 130 47.62 97.13 3.53
CA GLY A 130 48.01 98.02 4.63
C GLY A 130 48.86 99.20 4.16
N THR A 131 48.59 100.39 4.69
CA THR A 131 49.48 101.56 4.60
C THR A 131 50.25 101.76 5.90
N ILE A 132 51.32 102.55 5.90
CA ILE A 132 52.08 102.90 7.11
C ILE A 132 51.43 104.02 7.95
N GLY A 133 50.50 104.80 7.38
CA GLY A 133 50.02 106.05 7.99
C GLY A 133 50.97 107.22 7.69
N GLU A 134 50.84 108.32 8.43
CA GLU A 134 51.76 109.46 8.39
C GLU A 134 52.51 109.57 9.72
N TRP A 135 53.81 109.84 9.64
CA TRP A 135 54.72 109.89 10.79
C TRP A 135 55.70 111.05 10.66
N GLN A 136 56.01 111.67 11.79
CA GLN A 136 57.10 112.63 11.95
C GLN A 136 58.28 111.95 12.65
N ASN A 137 59.49 112.41 12.36
CA ASN A 137 60.75 111.93 12.95
C ASN A 137 60.98 110.41 12.78
N ALA A 138 60.61 109.83 11.64
CA ALA A 138 60.87 108.42 11.33
C ALA A 138 61.23 108.25 9.85
N ASP A 139 62.21 107.37 9.59
CA ASP A 139 62.72 107.05 8.26
C ASP A 139 62.58 105.56 7.91
N THR A 140 62.53 104.68 8.93
CA THR A 140 62.37 103.23 8.77
C THR A 140 61.01 102.76 9.29
N PHE A 141 60.33 101.90 8.53
CA PHE A 141 59.01 101.33 8.89
C PHE A 141 58.98 99.81 8.74
N THR A 142 58.46 99.13 9.76
CA THR A 142 58.21 97.68 9.77
C THR A 142 56.73 97.38 9.92
N LEU A 143 56.16 96.61 8.99
CA LEU A 143 54.78 96.13 9.06
C LEU A 143 54.75 94.67 9.50
N THR A 144 54.02 94.39 10.57
CA THR A 144 53.81 93.02 11.08
C THR A 144 52.33 92.64 10.97
N TRP A 145 52.07 91.54 10.29
CA TRP A 145 50.75 90.88 10.28
C TRP A 145 50.70 89.81 11.36
N THR A 146 49.69 89.88 12.23
CA THR A 146 49.36 88.81 13.18
C THR A 146 48.02 88.17 12.85
N LEU A 147 47.91 86.88 13.15
CA LEU A 147 46.70 86.08 12.99
C LEU A 147 46.39 85.42 14.34
N ASP A 148 45.21 85.72 14.89
CA ASP A 148 44.79 85.30 16.23
C ASP A 148 45.77 85.70 17.35
N GLY A 149 46.51 86.79 17.13
CA GLY A 149 47.52 87.33 18.05
C GLY A 149 48.96 86.84 17.79
N GLU A 150 49.15 85.77 17.01
CA GLU A 150 50.49 85.24 16.69
C GLU A 150 51.05 85.83 15.38
N ARG A 151 52.37 86.07 15.34
CA ARG A 151 53.06 86.53 14.12
C ARG A 151 53.09 85.40 13.09
N HIS A 152 52.48 85.64 11.93
CA HIS A 152 52.37 84.59 10.91
C HIS A 152 53.66 84.46 10.10
N ALA A 153 54.27 83.27 10.11
CA ALA A 153 55.57 83.00 9.47
C ALA A 153 55.60 83.26 7.95
N GLY A 154 54.47 83.11 7.25
CA GLY A 154 54.37 83.45 5.82
C GLY A 154 54.29 84.94 5.49
N PHE A 155 54.11 85.84 6.48
CA PHE A 155 53.80 87.26 6.26
C PHE A 155 54.64 88.22 7.12
N SER A 156 55.77 87.77 7.67
CA SER A 156 56.59 88.56 8.59
C SER A 156 57.49 89.58 7.88
N SER A 157 57.23 90.87 8.10
CA SER A 157 58.14 92.03 7.96
C SER A 157 58.98 92.18 6.68
N LEU A 158 58.70 93.26 5.94
CA LEU A 158 59.69 93.92 5.08
C LEU A 158 59.94 95.32 5.65
N PRO A 159 61.21 95.74 5.85
CA PRO A 159 61.52 97.16 6.06
C PRO A 159 61.17 97.91 4.78
N LEU A 160 60.23 98.85 4.86
CA LEU A 160 59.80 99.65 3.73
C LEU A 160 60.20 101.10 3.94
N ALA A 161 61.29 101.52 3.29
CA ALA A 161 61.47 102.92 2.95
C ALA A 161 60.28 103.36 2.05
N GLN A 162 59.87 104.62 2.21
CA GLN A 162 58.54 105.15 1.83
C GLN A 162 58.01 104.74 0.43
N THR A 163 56.67 104.70 0.33
CA THR A 163 55.79 104.76 -0.89
C THR A 163 55.13 103.49 -1.46
N VAL A 164 55.39 102.26 -1.00
CA VAL A 164 54.68 101.06 -1.52
C VAL A 164 53.65 100.49 -0.52
N PRO A 165 52.37 100.29 -0.91
CA PRO A 165 51.36 99.68 -0.04
C PRO A 165 51.57 98.16 0.11
N ASN A 166 51.55 97.65 1.35
CA ASN A 166 51.81 96.24 1.65
C ASN A 166 50.56 95.39 1.42
N LYS A 167 50.66 94.35 0.57
CA LYS A 167 49.51 93.55 0.10
C LYS A 167 49.55 92.13 0.67
N LEU A 168 48.44 91.71 1.27
CA LEU A 168 48.25 90.39 1.86
C LEU A 168 47.09 89.64 1.18
N PRO A 169 47.37 88.61 0.34
CA PRO A 169 46.33 87.75 -0.21
C PRO A 169 45.75 86.83 0.87
N LEU A 170 44.43 86.73 0.95
CA LEU A 170 43.74 85.96 1.99
C LEU A 170 43.43 84.54 1.49
N THR A 171 44.25 83.59 1.91
CA THR A 171 44.14 82.17 1.55
C THR A 171 43.10 81.43 2.40
N ALA A 172 42.75 80.20 1.97
CA ALA A 172 41.62 79.44 2.52
C ALA A 172 41.79 79.01 3.99
N ASP A 173 43.03 78.78 4.40
CA ASP A 173 43.48 78.41 5.75
C ASP A 173 43.39 79.58 6.75
N LEU A 174 43.19 80.81 6.26
CA LEU A 174 43.04 82.01 7.09
C LEU A 174 41.56 82.30 7.44
N ALA A 175 40.62 81.52 6.91
CA ALA A 175 39.19 81.71 7.17
C ALA A 175 38.86 81.61 8.68
N GLY A 176 38.15 82.62 9.20
CA GLY A 176 37.73 82.70 10.60
C GLY A 176 38.76 83.28 11.56
N LYS A 177 40.02 83.47 11.12
CA LYS A 177 41.09 84.05 11.94
C LYS A 177 40.93 85.56 12.10
N GLN A 178 41.38 86.09 13.23
CA GLN A 178 41.49 87.53 13.50
C GLN A 178 42.79 88.07 12.90
N LEU A 179 42.70 88.84 11.82
CA LEU A 179 43.84 89.49 11.19
C LEU A 179 44.08 90.87 11.81
N GLN A 180 45.31 91.16 12.23
CA GLN A 180 45.71 92.47 12.71
C GLN A 180 46.97 92.96 11.98
N LEU A 181 47.07 94.28 11.80
CA LEU A 181 48.26 94.96 11.28
C LEU A 181 48.84 95.86 12.36
N THR A 182 50.12 95.69 12.64
CA THR A 182 50.92 96.59 13.47
C THR A 182 51.99 97.24 12.60
N VAL A 183 52.12 98.56 12.74
CA VAL A 183 53.19 99.35 12.12
C VAL A 183 54.12 99.83 13.23
N GLU A 184 55.40 99.53 13.10
CA GLU A 184 56.48 100.10 13.89
C GLU A 184 57.23 101.12 13.03
N ALA A 185 57.39 102.34 13.54
CA ALA A 185 58.18 103.39 12.94
C ALA A 185 59.42 103.64 13.82
N THR A 186 60.59 103.75 13.19
CA THR A 186 61.88 103.92 13.86
C THR A 186 62.58 105.15 13.30
N ASN A 187 63.23 105.92 14.17
CA ASN A 187 64.20 106.94 13.77
C ASN A 187 65.58 106.29 13.73
N SER A 188 66.15 106.08 12.54
CA SER A 188 67.44 105.39 12.40
C SER A 188 68.62 106.18 12.97
N ALA A 189 68.45 107.49 13.23
CA ALA A 189 69.48 108.34 13.83
C ALA A 189 69.50 108.28 15.38
N SER A 190 68.36 108.14 16.06
CA SER A 190 68.31 108.01 17.53
C SER A 190 68.16 106.57 18.03
N GLY A 191 67.60 105.68 17.20
CA GLY A 191 67.23 104.31 17.57
C GLY A 191 65.85 104.19 18.24
N ASP A 192 65.14 105.30 18.49
CA ASP A 192 63.80 105.28 19.08
C ASP A 192 62.77 104.68 18.13
N SER A 193 61.83 103.89 18.65
CA SER A 193 60.67 103.39 17.90
C SER A 193 59.34 103.66 18.60
N ALA A 194 58.28 103.76 17.79
CA ALA A 194 56.91 103.85 18.24
C ALA A 194 56.01 102.94 17.38
N THR A 195 54.97 102.36 18.00
CA THR A 195 54.09 101.37 17.34
C THR A 195 52.63 101.81 17.33
N VAL A 196 51.94 101.52 16.23
CA VAL A 196 50.48 101.65 16.11
C VAL A 196 49.90 100.34 15.59
N SER A 197 48.99 99.75 16.36
CA SER A 197 48.24 98.54 15.98
C SER A 197 46.81 98.88 15.63
N LEU A 198 46.34 98.41 14.47
CA LEU A 198 44.95 98.54 14.06
C LEU A 198 44.04 97.56 14.82
N PRO A 199 42.72 97.78 14.91
CA PRO A 199 41.80 96.78 15.45
C PRO A 199 41.84 95.51 14.59
N ALA A 200 41.77 94.34 15.22
CA ALA A 200 41.75 93.07 14.52
C ALA A 200 40.43 92.86 13.75
N VAL A 201 40.52 92.27 12.56
CA VAL A 201 39.39 92.03 11.65
C VAL A 201 39.28 90.54 11.36
N THR A 202 38.11 89.96 11.58
CA THR A 202 37.85 88.54 11.29
C THR A 202 37.78 88.31 9.79
N ILE A 203 38.63 87.42 9.26
CA ILE A 203 38.60 87.01 7.86
C ILE A 203 37.35 86.16 7.62
N LYS A 204 36.40 86.66 6.83
CA LYS A 204 35.18 85.94 6.49
C LYS A 204 35.45 84.88 5.40
N PRO A 205 34.71 83.76 5.38
CA PRO A 205 34.78 82.82 4.25
C PRO A 205 34.40 83.50 2.93
N GLY A 206 35.05 83.07 1.85
CA GLY A 206 34.72 83.48 0.49
C GLY A 206 33.30 83.11 0.09
N ILE A 207 32.75 83.82 -0.88
CA ILE A 207 31.44 83.51 -1.47
C ILE A 207 31.59 83.13 -2.94
N PHE A 208 30.81 82.17 -3.40
CA PHE A 208 30.77 81.83 -4.83
C PHE A 208 29.86 82.81 -5.58
N SER A 209 30.36 83.31 -6.72
CA SER A 209 29.48 83.84 -7.77
C SER A 209 29.04 82.66 -8.63
N SER A 210 27.73 82.40 -8.72
CA SER A 210 27.21 81.18 -9.35
C SER A 210 25.90 81.41 -10.08
N SER A 211 25.83 80.90 -11.31
CA SER A 211 24.59 80.70 -12.08
C SER A 211 24.19 79.22 -12.14
N ALA A 212 24.87 78.37 -11.38
CA ALA A 212 24.74 76.92 -11.47
C ALA A 212 23.35 76.42 -11.03
N LYS A 213 22.82 75.46 -11.79
CA LYS A 213 21.56 74.76 -11.53
C LYS A 213 21.79 73.26 -11.60
N ALA A 214 21.23 72.55 -10.63
CA ALA A 214 21.13 71.10 -10.69
C ALA A 214 19.80 70.69 -11.34
N THR A 215 19.79 69.60 -12.11
CA THR A 215 18.57 69.01 -12.69
C THR A 215 18.59 67.50 -12.47
N VAL A 216 17.40 66.89 -12.34
CA VAL A 216 17.24 65.43 -12.25
C VAL A 216 16.50 64.94 -13.49
N SER A 217 17.07 63.92 -14.13
CA SER A 217 16.53 63.27 -15.32
C SER A 217 16.30 61.77 -15.07
N GLY A 218 15.47 61.15 -15.92
CA GLY A 218 15.04 59.76 -15.78
C GLY A 218 13.59 59.62 -15.30
N ARG A 219 13.07 58.39 -15.28
CA ARG A 219 11.72 58.10 -14.77
C ARG A 219 11.82 57.69 -13.30
N ALA A 220 11.11 58.39 -12.42
CA ALA A 220 11.00 58.02 -11.01
C ALA A 220 10.08 56.78 -10.85
N VAL A 221 10.56 55.61 -11.27
CA VAL A 221 9.85 54.33 -11.21
C VAL A 221 10.79 53.29 -10.63
N ALA A 222 10.31 52.45 -9.69
CA ALA A 222 11.16 51.45 -9.05
C ALA A 222 11.92 50.56 -10.06
N GLY A 223 13.23 50.41 -9.83
CA GLY A 223 14.19 49.74 -10.73
C GLY A 223 14.79 50.62 -11.83
N GLN A 224 14.31 51.86 -12.02
CA GLN A 224 14.90 52.83 -12.95
C GLN A 224 15.92 53.72 -12.26
N VAL A 225 16.87 54.25 -13.04
CA VAL A 225 17.92 55.15 -12.55
C VAL A 225 17.53 56.60 -12.80
N LEU A 226 17.53 57.40 -11.74
CA LEU A 226 17.56 58.85 -11.81
C LEU A 226 19.02 59.33 -11.93
N THR A 227 19.27 60.31 -12.79
CA THR A 227 20.59 60.92 -12.96
C THR A 227 20.50 62.41 -12.71
N THR A 228 21.32 62.92 -11.79
CA THR A 228 21.48 64.36 -11.56
C THR A 228 22.66 64.91 -12.37
N SER A 229 22.47 66.10 -12.92
CA SER A 229 23.52 66.87 -13.61
C SER A 229 23.54 68.30 -13.06
N VAL A 230 24.70 68.96 -13.15
CA VAL A 230 24.88 70.38 -12.81
C VAL A 230 25.32 71.11 -14.08
N SER A 231 24.73 72.26 -14.35
CA SER A 231 25.10 73.14 -15.47
C SER A 231 25.09 74.61 -15.03
N GLY A 232 25.77 75.48 -15.78
CA GLY A 232 25.99 76.88 -15.42
C GLY A 232 27.40 77.12 -14.85
N ALA A 233 27.73 78.39 -14.59
CA ALA A 233 29.05 78.79 -14.15
C ALA A 233 29.12 78.89 -12.61
N VAL A 234 30.30 78.58 -12.06
CA VAL A 234 30.67 78.80 -10.65
C VAL A 234 32.06 79.42 -10.65
N SER A 235 32.21 80.56 -9.98
CA SER A 235 33.48 81.26 -9.79
C SER A 235 33.72 81.55 -8.30
N PRO A 236 34.94 81.35 -7.77
CA PRO A 236 36.12 80.84 -8.48
C PRO A 236 36.06 79.32 -8.74
N GLY A 237 36.78 78.88 -9.78
CA GLY A 237 36.92 77.46 -10.14
C GLY A 237 37.70 76.64 -9.11
N GLY A 238 37.85 75.33 -9.36
CA GLY A 238 38.53 74.40 -8.45
C GLY A 238 37.71 74.06 -7.20
N TYR A 239 36.41 73.81 -7.39
CA TYR A 239 35.46 73.38 -6.36
C TYR A 239 35.15 71.87 -6.50
N ALA A 240 34.71 71.25 -5.41
CA ALA A 240 34.19 69.89 -5.39
C ALA A 240 32.65 69.87 -5.43
N LEU A 241 32.08 68.80 -6.00
CA LEU A 241 30.64 68.52 -5.99
C LEU A 241 30.35 67.32 -5.09
N GLY A 242 29.57 67.55 -4.02
CA GLY A 242 29.03 66.49 -3.17
C GLY A 242 27.56 66.23 -3.47
N TYR A 243 27.16 64.97 -3.59
CA TYR A 243 25.76 64.59 -3.81
C TYR A 243 25.20 63.91 -2.56
N GLN A 244 23.91 64.11 -2.28
CA GLN A 244 23.17 63.30 -1.31
C GLN A 244 21.72 63.18 -1.77
N TRP A 245 21.25 61.95 -1.98
CA TRP A 245 19.84 61.67 -2.30
C TRP A 245 18.99 61.57 -1.04
N TYR A 246 17.71 61.92 -1.14
CA TYR A 246 16.74 61.98 -0.06
C TYR A 246 15.44 61.28 -0.44
N ARG A 247 14.80 60.67 0.57
CA ARG A 247 13.47 60.06 0.51
C ARG A 247 12.57 60.81 1.49
N GLY A 248 11.66 61.63 0.98
CA GLY A 248 11.02 62.64 1.82
C GLY A 248 12.07 63.64 2.33
N SER A 249 12.08 63.89 3.63
CA SER A 249 13.10 64.70 4.31
C SER A 249 14.35 63.91 4.73
N ALA A 250 14.31 62.57 4.72
CA ALA A 250 15.39 61.73 5.23
C ALA A 250 16.48 61.47 4.18
N ALA A 251 17.75 61.60 4.57
CA ALA A 251 18.87 61.28 3.68
C ALA A 251 18.96 59.76 3.46
N ILE A 252 19.23 59.34 2.22
CA ILE A 252 19.39 57.93 1.87
C ILE A 252 20.86 57.55 2.07
N THR A 253 21.15 56.76 3.09
CA THR A 253 22.51 56.32 3.45
C THR A 253 23.24 55.73 2.24
N GLY A 254 24.48 56.19 2.02
CA GLY A 254 25.34 55.75 0.90
C GLY A 254 24.97 56.32 -0.48
N ALA A 255 23.81 56.94 -0.67
CA ALA A 255 23.40 57.51 -1.94
C ALA A 255 24.06 58.88 -2.19
N LYS A 256 25.36 58.86 -2.48
CA LYS A 256 26.23 60.04 -2.70
C LYS A 256 26.76 60.15 -4.15
N SER A 257 26.13 59.45 -5.09
CA SER A 257 26.52 59.43 -6.51
C SER A 257 25.63 60.35 -7.36
N THR A 258 26.08 60.67 -8.57
CA THR A 258 25.28 61.35 -9.61
C THR A 258 24.08 60.50 -10.08
N LYS A 259 24.08 59.19 -9.80
CA LYS A 259 23.03 58.25 -10.16
C LYS A 259 22.36 57.66 -8.92
N TYR A 260 21.04 57.49 -8.96
CA TYR A 260 20.26 56.80 -7.93
C TYR A 260 19.23 55.86 -8.55
N THR A 261 19.32 54.57 -8.24
CA THR A 261 18.30 53.58 -8.63
C THR A 261 17.12 53.67 -7.66
N VAL A 262 15.93 54.01 -8.18
CA VAL A 262 14.70 54.08 -7.39
C VAL A 262 14.36 52.69 -6.85
N THR A 263 14.14 52.60 -5.55
CA THR A 263 13.86 51.36 -4.83
C THR A 263 12.36 51.22 -4.51
N ALA A 264 11.96 50.05 -4.03
CA ALA A 264 10.58 49.84 -3.57
C ALA A 264 10.20 50.73 -2.37
N ALA A 265 11.18 51.14 -1.55
CA ALA A 265 10.96 51.98 -0.37
C ALA A 265 10.66 53.45 -0.70
N ASP A 266 10.92 53.87 -1.94
CA ASP A 266 10.67 55.22 -2.42
C ASP A 266 9.24 55.44 -2.91
N ILE A 267 8.51 54.36 -3.22
CA ILE A 267 7.19 54.43 -3.87
C ILE A 267 6.20 55.28 -3.05
N GLY A 268 5.56 56.25 -3.72
CA GLY A 268 4.63 57.20 -3.13
C GLY A 268 5.30 58.34 -2.35
N LYS A 269 6.64 58.36 -2.26
CA LYS A 269 7.41 59.42 -1.58
C LYS A 269 8.13 60.29 -2.63
N PRO A 270 8.37 61.57 -2.34
CA PRO A 270 9.25 62.38 -3.16
C PRO A 270 10.70 61.91 -2.99
N VAL A 271 11.38 61.69 -4.11
CA VAL A 271 12.82 61.44 -4.20
C VAL A 271 13.48 62.72 -4.71
N SER A 272 14.48 63.20 -4.00
CA SER A 272 15.23 64.40 -4.36
C SER A 272 16.73 64.20 -4.15
N VAL A 273 17.53 65.14 -4.64
CA VAL A 273 18.97 65.21 -4.41
C VAL A 273 19.31 66.62 -3.93
N LYS A 274 20.30 66.74 -3.05
CA LYS A 274 20.99 68.01 -2.80
C LYS A 274 22.40 67.88 -3.37
N VAL A 275 22.84 68.90 -4.09
CA VAL A 275 24.21 68.99 -4.63
C VAL A 275 24.92 70.13 -3.95
N SER A 276 25.91 69.82 -3.13
CA SER A 276 26.75 70.80 -2.45
C SER A 276 27.94 71.16 -3.34
N VAL A 277 28.21 72.46 -3.50
CA VAL A 277 29.40 72.98 -4.16
C VAL A 277 30.31 73.57 -3.09
N SER A 278 31.48 72.97 -2.88
CA SER A 278 32.38 73.32 -1.78
C SER A 278 33.81 73.57 -2.26
N LYS A 279 34.47 74.53 -1.62
CA LYS A 279 35.90 74.84 -1.75
C LYS A 279 36.41 75.27 -0.38
N ALA A 280 37.63 74.89 -0.02
CA ALA A 280 38.21 75.27 1.27
C ALA A 280 38.20 76.80 1.44
N GLY A 281 37.82 77.29 2.62
CA GLY A 281 37.69 78.72 2.90
C GLY A 281 36.50 79.43 2.25
N TYR A 282 35.61 78.73 1.53
CA TYR A 282 34.39 79.30 0.92
C TYR A 282 33.12 78.77 1.57
N THR A 283 32.09 79.62 1.63
CA THR A 283 30.74 79.24 2.03
C THR A 283 30.15 78.28 1.02
N THR A 284 29.78 77.08 1.46
CA THR A 284 29.20 76.04 0.58
C THR A 284 27.82 76.48 0.08
N ILE A 285 27.59 76.42 -1.24
CA ILE A 285 26.24 76.59 -1.82
C ILE A 285 25.60 75.23 -2.07
N VAL A 286 24.27 75.15 -1.94
CA VAL A 286 23.52 73.90 -2.12
C VAL A 286 22.45 74.06 -3.19
N LEU A 287 22.55 73.26 -4.25
CA LEU A 287 21.58 73.18 -5.34
C LEU A 287 20.54 72.10 -5.01
N ALA A 288 19.25 72.46 -5.09
CA ALA A 288 18.13 71.58 -4.76
C ALA A 288 17.09 71.57 -5.91
N PRO A 289 17.20 70.65 -6.89
CA PRO A 289 16.19 70.48 -7.92
C PRO A 289 14.85 70.00 -7.35
N ALA A 290 13.78 70.19 -8.12
CA ALA A 290 12.45 69.70 -7.78
C ALA A 290 12.44 68.18 -7.56
N ALA A 291 11.73 67.73 -6.53
CA ALA A 291 11.62 66.32 -6.19
C ALA A 291 10.68 65.58 -7.18
N LEU A 292 10.97 64.30 -7.44
CA LEU A 292 10.13 63.43 -8.25
C LEU A 292 9.40 62.41 -7.35
N THR A 293 8.08 62.32 -7.44
CA THR A 293 7.32 61.28 -6.71
C THR A 293 7.53 59.92 -7.36
N ALA A 294 8.13 58.97 -6.63
CA ALA A 294 8.42 57.66 -7.19
C ALA A 294 7.17 56.78 -7.32
N ALA A 295 7.03 56.12 -8.47
CA ALA A 295 5.93 55.21 -8.76
C ALA A 295 6.37 53.73 -8.76
N ALA A 296 5.41 52.84 -8.49
CA ALA A 296 5.61 51.40 -8.65
C ALA A 296 5.69 51.02 -10.14
N ALA A 297 6.60 50.11 -10.48
CA ALA A 297 6.72 49.51 -11.79
C ALA A 297 5.51 48.62 -12.14
N THR A 298 5.39 48.21 -13.40
CA THR A 298 4.30 47.36 -13.90
C THR A 298 4.83 46.10 -14.56
N PHE A 299 4.10 44.99 -14.44
CA PHE A 299 4.37 43.78 -15.22
C PHE A 299 4.12 44.05 -16.71
N THR A 300 5.08 43.68 -17.57
CA THR A 300 4.97 43.76 -19.03
C THR A 300 4.25 42.56 -19.63
N ALA A 301 4.31 41.39 -18.97
CA ALA A 301 3.49 40.23 -19.30
C ALA A 301 2.72 39.75 -18.07
N ALA A 302 1.39 39.71 -18.20
CA ALA A 302 0.44 39.29 -17.16
C ALA A 302 -0.71 38.49 -17.81
N PRO A 303 -0.46 37.23 -18.23
CA PRO A 303 -1.43 36.42 -18.95
C PRO A 303 -2.63 36.01 -18.08
N ALA A 304 -3.75 35.71 -18.73
CA ALA A 304 -4.89 35.10 -18.05
C ALA A 304 -4.59 33.63 -17.70
N PRO A 305 -4.82 33.18 -16.45
CA PRO A 305 -4.53 31.80 -16.07
C PRO A 305 -5.49 30.81 -16.75
N ALA A 306 -4.99 29.63 -17.13
CA ALA A 306 -5.81 28.53 -17.62
C ALA A 306 -6.13 27.53 -16.50
N ILE A 307 -7.30 26.88 -16.57
CA ILE A 307 -7.63 25.74 -15.69
C ILE A 307 -7.48 24.45 -16.49
N SER A 308 -6.55 23.57 -16.08
CA SER A 308 -6.46 22.19 -16.58
C SER A 308 -7.28 21.22 -15.73
N GLY A 309 -7.54 20.03 -16.28
CA GLY A 309 -8.41 19.02 -15.69
C GLY A 309 -9.89 19.13 -16.12
N THR A 310 -10.60 18.02 -15.92
CA THR A 310 -12.04 17.88 -16.21
C THR A 310 -12.86 18.50 -15.09
N ALA A 311 -13.70 19.48 -15.42
CA ALA A 311 -14.57 20.16 -14.45
C ALA A 311 -15.75 19.26 -14.06
N LYS A 312 -15.54 18.46 -13.01
CA LYS A 312 -16.49 17.46 -12.53
C LYS A 312 -16.34 17.24 -11.03
N VAL A 313 -17.43 17.04 -10.31
CA VAL A 313 -17.37 16.83 -8.84
C VAL A 313 -16.46 15.64 -8.49
N GLY A 314 -15.55 15.87 -7.55
CA GLY A 314 -14.50 14.94 -7.13
C GLY A 314 -13.22 14.98 -7.98
N SER A 315 -13.19 15.72 -9.10
CA SER A 315 -11.99 15.88 -9.93
C SER A 315 -11.13 17.07 -9.46
N LYS A 316 -9.81 16.90 -9.53
CA LYS A 316 -8.81 17.94 -9.27
C LYS A 316 -8.69 18.85 -10.50
N LEU A 317 -8.86 20.15 -10.28
CA LEU A 317 -8.58 21.22 -11.21
C LEU A 317 -7.26 21.88 -10.83
N THR A 318 -6.47 22.30 -11.81
CA THR A 318 -5.16 22.92 -11.59
C THR A 318 -5.05 24.22 -12.36
N ALA A 319 -4.62 25.28 -11.69
CA ALA A 319 -4.32 26.57 -12.29
C ALA A 319 -2.93 26.53 -12.98
N SER A 320 -2.90 26.96 -14.24
CA SER A 320 -1.67 27.31 -14.95
C SER A 320 -1.62 28.85 -15.04
N PRO A 321 -0.72 29.52 -14.31
CA PRO A 321 -0.69 30.99 -14.24
C PRO A 321 -0.09 31.68 -15.47
N GLY A 322 0.47 30.92 -16.42
CA GLY A 322 1.29 31.45 -17.51
C GLY A 322 2.63 32.02 -17.03
N THR A 323 3.42 32.55 -17.97
CA THR A 323 4.72 33.19 -17.69
C THR A 323 4.50 34.69 -17.45
N TRP A 324 5.02 35.19 -16.34
CA TRP A 324 4.92 36.60 -15.95
C TRP A 324 6.25 37.31 -16.21
N SER A 325 6.20 38.52 -16.75
CA SER A 325 7.40 39.33 -17.04
C SER A 325 7.30 40.71 -16.39
N PRO A 326 8.37 41.20 -15.72
CA PRO A 326 9.61 40.48 -15.44
C PRO A 326 9.40 39.34 -14.42
N GLY A 327 10.19 38.27 -14.54
CA GLY A 327 10.08 37.07 -13.70
C GLY A 327 10.35 37.29 -12.21
N GLY A 328 10.16 36.24 -11.40
CA GLY A 328 10.33 36.32 -9.94
C GLY A 328 9.15 36.99 -9.20
N ALA A 329 7.94 36.88 -9.75
CA ALA A 329 6.72 37.30 -9.06
C ALA A 329 6.21 36.19 -8.12
N THR A 330 5.80 36.56 -6.91
CA THR A 330 5.06 35.68 -6.00
C THR A 330 3.61 35.59 -6.48
N LEU A 331 3.08 34.37 -6.62
CA LEU A 331 1.73 34.12 -7.14
C LEU A 331 0.81 33.54 -6.05
N ALA A 332 -0.24 34.28 -5.70
CA ALA A 332 -1.29 33.83 -4.79
C ALA A 332 -2.57 33.45 -5.55
N TYR A 333 -3.18 32.32 -5.22
CA TYR A 333 -4.38 31.81 -5.89
C TYR A 333 -5.62 32.05 -5.03
N GLN A 334 -6.77 32.20 -5.67
CA GLN A 334 -8.09 32.10 -5.01
C GLN A 334 -9.09 31.54 -6.01
N TRP A 335 -9.76 30.44 -5.66
CA TRP A 335 -10.81 29.84 -6.48
C TRP A 335 -12.17 30.46 -6.14
N TYR A 336 -13.04 30.56 -7.15
CA TYR A 336 -14.35 31.18 -7.08
C TYR A 336 -15.42 30.26 -7.65
N ARG A 337 -16.60 30.30 -7.05
CA ARG A 337 -17.85 29.69 -7.55
C ARG A 337 -18.74 30.83 -8.02
N GLY A 338 -18.86 31.03 -9.34
CA GLY A 338 -19.41 32.25 -9.92
C GLY A 338 -18.55 33.47 -9.53
N SER A 339 -19.15 34.43 -8.83
CA SER A 339 -18.48 35.62 -8.27
C SER A 339 -17.99 35.42 -6.82
N THR A 340 -18.46 34.40 -6.10
CA THR A 340 -18.14 34.21 -4.68
C THR A 340 -16.83 33.44 -4.50
N ALA A 341 -15.93 33.95 -3.65
CA ALA A 341 -14.69 33.25 -3.29
C ALA A 341 -15.00 31.97 -2.49
N ILE A 342 -14.35 30.86 -2.86
CA ILE A 342 -14.48 29.59 -2.16
C ILE A 342 -13.53 29.63 -0.96
N LYS A 343 -14.09 29.66 0.27
CA LYS A 343 -13.33 29.75 1.52
C LYS A 343 -12.28 28.63 1.60
N GLY A 344 -11.03 28.99 1.89
CA GLY A 344 -9.90 28.07 1.99
C GLY A 344 -9.31 27.56 0.67
N ALA A 345 -9.93 27.84 -0.49
CA ALA A 345 -9.41 27.42 -1.79
C ALA A 345 -8.37 28.42 -2.34
N THR A 346 -7.21 28.49 -1.68
CA THR A 346 -6.10 29.42 -1.99
C THR A 346 -4.88 28.76 -2.65
N GLY A 347 -4.94 27.45 -2.88
CA GLY A 347 -3.86 26.70 -3.54
C GLY A 347 -3.93 26.74 -5.08
N ARG A 348 -2.81 26.38 -5.73
CA ARG A 348 -2.72 26.20 -7.20
C ARG A 348 -3.69 25.13 -7.74
N SER A 349 -4.18 24.23 -6.90
CA SER A 349 -5.17 23.20 -7.26
C SER A 349 -6.41 23.29 -6.39
N TYR A 350 -7.54 22.86 -6.95
CA TYR A 350 -8.83 22.78 -6.27
C TYR A 350 -9.58 21.51 -6.68
N THR A 351 -10.04 20.73 -5.72
CA THR A 351 -10.91 19.58 -6.00
C THR A 351 -12.36 20.03 -5.96
N ALA A 352 -13.08 19.90 -7.08
CA ALA A 352 -14.46 20.34 -7.18
C ALA A 352 -15.38 19.56 -6.22
N THR A 353 -16.20 20.28 -5.47
CA THR A 353 -17.06 19.75 -4.40
C THR A 353 -18.50 19.59 -4.87
N ALA A 354 -19.34 18.95 -4.05
CA ALA A 354 -20.77 18.77 -4.36
C ALA A 354 -21.51 20.10 -4.60
N ALA A 355 -21.09 21.17 -3.92
CA ALA A 355 -21.68 22.50 -4.05
C ALA A 355 -21.32 23.22 -5.37
N ASP A 356 -20.35 22.70 -6.13
CA ASP A 356 -20.00 23.22 -7.45
C ASP A 356 -20.84 22.62 -8.57
N ASN A 357 -21.59 21.54 -8.32
CA ASN A 357 -22.36 20.84 -9.36
C ASN A 357 -23.31 21.78 -10.12
N GLY A 358 -23.15 21.84 -11.45
CA GLY A 358 -23.91 22.73 -12.34
C GLY A 358 -23.48 24.20 -12.31
N LYS A 359 -22.60 24.60 -11.40
CA LYS A 359 -22.06 25.96 -11.26
C LYS A 359 -20.77 26.12 -12.05
N TYR A 360 -20.37 27.37 -12.28
CA TYR A 360 -19.10 27.72 -12.92
C TYR A 360 -18.03 27.98 -11.87
N VAL A 361 -16.84 27.44 -12.06
CA VAL A 361 -15.65 27.73 -11.26
C VAL A 361 -14.59 28.45 -12.07
N LYS A 362 -13.93 29.44 -11.45
CA LYS A 362 -12.78 30.17 -12.01
C LYS A 362 -11.71 30.38 -10.95
N VAL A 363 -10.48 30.67 -11.35
CA VAL A 363 -9.38 30.98 -10.43
C VAL A 363 -8.85 32.40 -10.70
N ARG A 364 -8.60 33.15 -9.63
CA ARG A 364 -7.80 34.38 -9.65
C ARG A 364 -6.36 34.01 -9.33
N VAL A 365 -5.42 34.51 -10.11
CA VAL A 365 -4.00 34.57 -9.79
C VAL A 365 -3.66 36.03 -9.52
N ARG A 366 -3.15 36.31 -8.31
CA ARG A 366 -2.60 37.61 -7.93
C ARG A 366 -1.08 37.53 -7.98
N ALA A 367 -0.45 38.37 -8.79
CA ALA A 367 0.99 38.51 -8.82
C ALA A 367 1.45 39.71 -7.97
N SER A 368 2.49 39.50 -7.17
CA SER A 368 3.19 40.55 -6.42
C SER A 368 4.70 40.42 -6.58
N LYS A 369 5.39 41.56 -6.69
CA LYS A 369 6.86 41.65 -6.72
C LYS A 369 7.27 42.97 -6.06
N SER A 370 8.34 42.97 -5.27
CA SER A 370 8.81 44.19 -4.61
C SER A 370 9.13 45.27 -5.65
N GLY A 371 8.57 46.47 -5.45
CA GLY A 371 8.67 47.58 -6.41
C GLY A 371 7.58 47.63 -7.51
N TYR A 372 6.70 46.63 -7.61
CA TYR A 372 5.71 46.52 -8.70
C TYR A 372 4.27 46.65 -8.18
N LYS A 373 3.40 47.23 -9.02
CA LYS A 373 1.94 47.20 -8.81
C LYS A 373 1.47 45.75 -8.83
N THR A 374 0.65 45.36 -7.85
CA THR A 374 0.04 44.03 -7.83
C THR A 374 -1.01 43.91 -8.95
N VAL A 375 -1.09 42.73 -9.57
CA VAL A 375 -1.98 42.49 -10.71
C VAL A 375 -2.78 41.21 -10.46
N ASP A 376 -4.10 41.31 -10.60
CA ASP A 376 -5.01 40.16 -10.62
C ASP A 376 -5.35 39.75 -12.05
N LYS A 377 -5.31 38.45 -12.33
CA LYS A 377 -5.81 37.85 -13.56
C LYS A 377 -6.74 36.69 -13.24
N TYR A 378 -7.84 36.59 -13.98
CA TYR A 378 -8.85 35.55 -13.78
C TYR A 378 -8.86 34.59 -14.97
N SER A 379 -9.12 33.31 -14.69
CA SER A 379 -9.32 32.32 -15.74
C SER A 379 -10.67 32.47 -16.42
N ALA A 380 -10.78 31.94 -17.64
CA ALA A 380 -12.08 31.51 -18.16
C ALA A 380 -12.75 30.57 -17.15
N ALA A 381 -14.07 30.65 -17.04
CA ALA A 381 -14.83 29.86 -16.07
C ALA A 381 -15.24 28.50 -16.66
N LYS A 382 -15.03 27.41 -15.92
CA LYS A 382 -15.46 26.06 -16.32
C LYS A 382 -16.72 25.65 -15.57
N LYS A 383 -17.77 25.21 -16.29
CA LYS A 383 -18.97 24.61 -15.69
C LYS A 383 -18.62 23.23 -15.12
N VAL A 384 -18.93 22.98 -13.86
CA VAL A 384 -18.65 21.70 -13.19
C VAL A 384 -19.82 20.75 -13.41
N ALA A 385 -19.56 19.62 -14.06
CA ALA A 385 -20.52 18.54 -14.24
C ALA A 385 -20.65 17.66 -12.97
N ALA A 386 -21.74 16.92 -12.87
CA ALA A 386 -21.94 15.95 -11.79
C ALA A 386 -20.86 14.85 -11.84
N GLY A 387 -20.38 14.44 -10.66
CA GLY A 387 -19.45 13.32 -10.49
C GLY A 387 -20.04 11.99 -10.98
N SER A 388 -19.19 10.99 -11.22
CA SER A 388 -19.64 9.65 -11.62
C SER A 388 -19.45 8.65 -10.50
N ILE A 389 -20.49 7.85 -10.25
CA ILE A 389 -20.42 6.70 -9.34
C ILE A 389 -19.95 5.48 -10.14
N TYR A 390 -19.04 4.69 -9.60
CA TYR A 390 -18.50 3.48 -10.21
C TYR A 390 -18.72 2.28 -9.29
N ALA A 391 -18.95 1.10 -9.86
CA ALA A 391 -19.00 -0.15 -9.12
C ALA A 391 -17.60 -0.78 -9.11
N SER A 392 -17.03 -1.01 -7.93
CA SER A 392 -15.87 -1.90 -7.76
C SER A 392 -16.29 -3.37 -7.70
N LYS A 393 -17.54 -3.63 -7.26
CA LYS A 393 -18.16 -4.96 -7.26
C LYS A 393 -19.64 -4.83 -7.62
N TRP A 394 -20.04 -5.43 -8.73
CA TRP A 394 -21.44 -5.44 -9.17
C TRP A 394 -22.36 -6.13 -8.15
N PRO A 395 -23.62 -5.68 -7.99
CA PRO A 395 -24.53 -6.26 -7.01
C PRO A 395 -24.87 -7.73 -7.27
N THR A 396 -24.72 -8.57 -6.25
CA THR A 396 -25.13 -9.97 -6.25
C THR A 396 -26.04 -10.28 -5.06
N VAL A 397 -26.98 -11.20 -5.26
CA VAL A 397 -27.75 -11.80 -4.16
C VAL A 397 -26.89 -12.91 -3.53
N SER A 398 -26.61 -12.81 -2.24
CA SER A 398 -25.76 -13.75 -1.50
C SER A 398 -26.54 -14.51 -0.42
N GLY A 399 -26.01 -15.67 -0.01
CA GLY A 399 -26.68 -16.62 0.87
C GLY A 399 -27.46 -17.70 0.13
N SER A 400 -28.06 -18.64 0.86
CA SER A 400 -28.82 -19.74 0.24
C SER A 400 -30.24 -19.30 -0.10
N ALA A 401 -30.57 -19.27 -1.39
CA ALA A 401 -31.93 -18.98 -1.88
C ALA A 401 -32.88 -20.17 -1.64
N ARG A 402 -33.23 -20.42 -0.38
CA ARG A 402 -34.13 -21.49 0.05
C ARG A 402 -35.17 -21.00 1.05
N TYR A 403 -36.29 -21.70 1.13
CA TYR A 403 -37.31 -21.47 2.15
C TYR A 403 -36.72 -21.34 3.57
N GLY A 404 -37.19 -20.34 4.32
CA GLY A 404 -36.79 -20.06 5.69
C GLY A 404 -35.39 -19.43 5.84
N GLN A 405 -34.71 -19.10 4.73
CA GLN A 405 -33.42 -18.42 4.75
C GLN A 405 -33.56 -16.92 4.49
N THR A 406 -32.55 -16.15 4.92
CA THR A 406 -32.41 -14.74 4.54
C THR A 406 -31.31 -14.60 3.51
N VAL A 407 -31.65 -14.09 2.33
CA VAL A 407 -30.64 -13.65 1.35
C VAL A 407 -30.25 -12.20 1.62
N LYS A 408 -28.99 -11.88 1.37
CA LYS A 408 -28.41 -10.53 1.52
C LYS A 408 -27.99 -10.00 0.15
N ILE A 409 -27.70 -8.72 0.07
CA ILE A 409 -27.04 -8.14 -1.11
C ILE A 409 -25.56 -7.90 -0.82
N SER A 410 -24.68 -8.27 -1.75
CA SER A 410 -23.26 -7.93 -1.73
C SER A 410 -22.95 -7.04 -2.94
N HIS A 411 -22.26 -5.92 -2.72
CA HIS A 411 -21.88 -4.96 -3.75
C HIS A 411 -20.68 -4.13 -3.27
N GLY A 412 -20.12 -3.30 -4.16
CA GLY A 412 -19.06 -2.36 -3.85
C GLY A 412 -19.11 -1.18 -4.82
N TRP A 413 -19.13 0.05 -4.29
CA TRP A 413 -19.29 1.29 -5.05
C TRP A 413 -18.34 2.38 -4.53
N THR A 414 -18.25 3.48 -5.28
CA THR A 414 -17.53 4.71 -4.88
C THR A 414 -17.77 5.08 -3.41
N SER A 415 -16.69 5.28 -2.66
CA SER A 415 -16.70 5.66 -1.24
C SER A 415 -17.60 6.89 -0.95
N GLY A 416 -18.28 6.86 0.20
CA GLY A 416 -19.21 7.91 0.63
C GLY A 416 -20.54 7.94 -0.14
N SER A 417 -20.94 6.84 -0.78
CA SER A 417 -22.26 6.71 -1.42
C SER A 417 -23.32 6.19 -0.44
N SER A 418 -24.55 6.66 -0.59
CA SER A 418 -25.74 6.15 0.10
C SER A 418 -26.52 5.19 -0.80
N PHE A 419 -27.19 4.20 -0.18
CA PHE A 419 -27.85 3.10 -0.87
C PHE A 419 -29.33 3.01 -0.52
N LYS A 420 -30.20 2.89 -1.53
CA LYS A 420 -31.60 2.45 -1.39
C LYS A 420 -31.79 1.14 -2.12
N TYR A 421 -32.49 0.19 -1.51
CA TYR A 421 -32.76 -1.13 -2.10
C TYR A 421 -34.23 -1.24 -2.47
N GLN A 422 -34.53 -2.04 -3.49
CA GLN A 422 -35.87 -2.54 -3.78
C GLN A 422 -35.74 -3.99 -4.23
N TRP A 423 -36.33 -4.92 -3.49
CA TRP A 423 -36.41 -6.34 -3.86
C TRP A 423 -37.61 -6.58 -4.78
N TYR A 424 -37.48 -7.57 -5.66
CA TYR A 424 -38.48 -7.96 -6.66
C TYR A 424 -38.71 -9.48 -6.60
N LYS A 425 -39.97 -9.89 -6.80
CA LYS A 425 -40.41 -11.28 -6.98
C LYS A 425 -40.98 -11.41 -8.39
N ASN A 426 -40.41 -12.27 -9.22
CA ASN A 426 -40.79 -12.46 -10.62
C ASN A 426 -40.89 -11.14 -11.41
N GLY A 427 -39.96 -10.21 -11.16
CA GLY A 427 -39.95 -8.87 -11.79
C GLY A 427 -40.88 -7.83 -11.16
N LYS A 428 -41.82 -8.21 -10.29
CA LYS A 428 -42.71 -7.27 -9.57
C LYS A 428 -42.08 -6.83 -8.23
N ALA A 429 -42.15 -5.54 -7.93
CA ALA A 429 -41.60 -4.98 -6.70
C ALA A 429 -42.31 -5.53 -5.44
N ILE A 430 -41.54 -5.83 -4.39
CA ILE A 430 -42.04 -6.33 -3.10
C ILE A 430 -42.31 -5.14 -2.17
N LYS A 431 -43.55 -4.97 -1.72
CA LYS A 431 -43.94 -3.94 -0.73
C LYS A 431 -43.11 -4.12 0.55
N GLY A 432 -42.47 -3.06 1.04
CA GLY A 432 -41.57 -3.10 2.19
C GLY A 432 -40.22 -3.80 1.96
N GLY A 433 -39.96 -4.31 0.75
CA GLY A 433 -38.71 -4.95 0.36
C GLY A 433 -37.57 -3.96 0.13
N THR A 434 -37.26 -3.10 1.10
CA THR A 434 -36.31 -1.97 0.96
C THR A 434 -35.03 -2.11 1.79
N LYS A 435 -34.90 -3.19 2.57
CA LYS A 435 -33.71 -3.51 3.36
C LYS A 435 -32.60 -4.14 2.50
N HIS A 436 -31.37 -4.15 3.01
CA HIS A 436 -30.22 -4.81 2.36
C HIS A 436 -30.28 -6.36 2.39
N TYR A 437 -31.41 -6.93 2.86
CA TYR A 437 -31.69 -8.35 2.97
C TYR A 437 -33.17 -8.63 2.72
N LEU A 438 -33.49 -9.89 2.40
CA LEU A 438 -34.86 -10.39 2.24
C LEU A 438 -34.99 -11.78 2.87
N TYR A 439 -36.00 -11.96 3.72
CA TYR A 439 -36.38 -13.26 4.28
C TYR A 439 -37.29 -14.03 3.31
N LEU A 440 -36.97 -15.29 3.04
CA LEU A 440 -37.63 -16.13 2.04
C LEU A 440 -38.67 -17.05 2.66
N GLY A 441 -39.86 -16.49 2.93
CA GLY A 441 -41.05 -17.26 3.33
C GLY A 441 -41.58 -18.23 2.25
N SER A 442 -42.62 -18.99 2.59
CA SER A 442 -43.22 -20.03 1.72
C SER A 442 -43.66 -19.48 0.36
N GLY A 443 -44.26 -18.29 0.34
CA GLY A 443 -44.72 -17.61 -0.86
C GLY A 443 -43.63 -17.20 -1.86
N TYR A 444 -42.35 -17.45 -1.59
CA TYR A 444 -41.25 -17.26 -2.54
C TYR A 444 -40.84 -18.54 -3.29
N ILE A 445 -41.22 -19.73 -2.83
CA ILE A 445 -40.75 -21.00 -3.42
C ILE A 445 -41.10 -21.06 -4.92
N GLY A 446 -40.14 -21.46 -5.74
CA GLY A 446 -40.23 -21.47 -7.21
C GLY A 446 -40.10 -20.09 -7.88
N SER A 447 -40.20 -18.99 -7.12
CA SER A 447 -40.10 -17.63 -7.67
C SER A 447 -38.66 -17.19 -7.86
N LYS A 448 -38.43 -16.35 -8.87
CA LYS A 448 -37.17 -15.63 -9.11
C LYS A 448 -37.16 -14.37 -8.25
N VAL A 449 -36.12 -14.19 -7.43
CA VAL A 449 -35.93 -13.04 -6.55
C VAL A 449 -34.71 -12.24 -7.01
N SER A 450 -34.85 -10.93 -7.19
CA SER A 450 -33.77 -10.00 -7.51
C SER A 450 -33.87 -8.73 -6.67
N VAL A 451 -32.85 -7.87 -6.75
CA VAL A 451 -32.81 -6.59 -6.03
C VAL A 451 -32.19 -5.50 -6.90
N LYS A 452 -32.87 -4.36 -6.99
CA LYS A 452 -32.34 -3.12 -7.57
C LYS A 452 -31.72 -2.29 -6.46
N VAL A 453 -30.48 -1.86 -6.67
CA VAL A 453 -29.80 -0.87 -5.84
C VAL A 453 -29.89 0.47 -6.54
N THR A 454 -30.27 1.50 -5.80
CA THR A 454 -30.10 2.90 -6.19
C THR A 454 -28.97 3.49 -5.36
N VAL A 455 -27.97 4.04 -6.02
CA VAL A 455 -26.73 4.53 -5.42
C VAL A 455 -26.62 6.03 -5.69
N SER A 456 -26.53 6.81 -4.62
CA SER A 456 -26.55 8.28 -4.68
C SER A 456 -25.41 8.86 -3.86
N LYS A 457 -24.80 9.94 -4.33
CA LYS A 457 -23.78 10.71 -3.60
C LYS A 457 -23.96 12.21 -3.93
N PRO A 458 -23.91 13.14 -2.96
CA PRO A 458 -24.12 14.57 -3.23
C PRO A 458 -23.19 15.10 -4.33
N GLY A 459 -23.76 15.73 -5.36
CA GLY A 459 -23.03 16.24 -6.52
C GLY A 459 -22.61 15.19 -7.56
N TYR A 460 -23.05 13.93 -7.44
CA TYR A 460 -22.79 12.87 -8.42
C TYR A 460 -24.08 12.42 -9.11
N THR A 461 -23.98 11.97 -10.36
CA THR A 461 -25.08 11.34 -11.09
C THR A 461 -25.47 10.04 -10.37
N THR A 462 -26.73 9.97 -9.93
CA THR A 462 -27.30 8.77 -9.30
C THR A 462 -27.26 7.60 -10.28
N ARG A 463 -26.89 6.41 -9.80
CA ARG A 463 -26.87 5.18 -10.60
C ARG A 463 -27.82 4.14 -10.03
N THR A 464 -28.31 3.26 -10.89
CA THR A 464 -29.02 2.06 -10.47
C THR A 464 -28.43 0.81 -11.10
N ALA A 465 -28.49 -0.32 -10.40
CA ALA A 465 -28.10 -1.63 -10.92
C ALA A 465 -28.98 -2.72 -10.29
N THR A 466 -29.31 -3.75 -11.06
CA THR A 466 -30.15 -4.86 -10.60
C THR A 466 -29.31 -6.14 -10.54
N ALA A 467 -29.29 -6.80 -9.39
CA ALA A 467 -28.61 -8.08 -9.23
C ALA A 467 -29.32 -9.19 -10.03
N LYS A 468 -28.55 -10.13 -10.60
CA LYS A 468 -29.10 -11.32 -11.28
C LYS A 468 -30.05 -12.07 -10.34
N ALA A 469 -31.21 -12.46 -10.87
CA ALA A 469 -32.23 -13.13 -10.07
C ALA A 469 -31.81 -14.55 -9.65
N VAL A 470 -32.18 -14.95 -8.43
CA VAL A 470 -32.01 -16.30 -7.89
C VAL A 470 -33.36 -16.98 -7.74
N THR A 471 -33.48 -18.25 -8.14
CA THR A 471 -34.72 -19.03 -7.95
C THR A 471 -34.73 -19.61 -6.53
N VAL A 472 -35.81 -19.37 -5.79
CA VAL A 472 -35.94 -19.84 -4.40
C VAL A 472 -36.39 -21.30 -4.37
N ALA A 473 -35.54 -22.18 -3.85
CA ALA A 473 -35.83 -23.60 -3.74
C ALA A 473 -36.49 -23.98 -2.39
N LYS A 474 -37.00 -25.21 -2.29
CA LYS A 474 -37.42 -25.79 -1.00
C LYS A 474 -36.22 -25.96 -0.07
N ALA A 475 -36.48 -25.95 1.23
CA ALA A 475 -35.45 -26.21 2.24
C ALA A 475 -35.02 -27.69 2.24
N LEU A 476 -33.92 -28.02 2.92
CA LEU A 476 -33.35 -29.37 2.96
C LEU A 476 -33.58 -30.04 4.32
N ILE A 477 -33.94 -31.33 4.30
CA ILE A 477 -33.91 -32.20 5.48
C ILE A 477 -32.56 -32.93 5.49
N THR A 478 -31.84 -32.82 6.61
CA THR A 478 -30.58 -33.52 6.86
C THR A 478 -30.84 -34.81 7.63
N THR A 479 -30.22 -35.92 7.21
CA THR A 479 -30.22 -37.17 7.99
C THR A 479 -29.16 -37.06 9.09
N LYS A 480 -29.54 -37.39 10.33
CA LYS A 480 -28.66 -37.44 11.51
C LYS A 480 -28.38 -38.88 11.94
N ALA A 481 -29.36 -39.78 11.81
CA ALA A 481 -29.17 -41.22 11.97
C ALA A 481 -30.03 -41.98 10.95
N VAL A 482 -29.51 -43.06 10.38
CA VAL A 482 -30.24 -43.91 9.43
C VAL A 482 -31.26 -44.82 10.13
N PRO A 483 -32.29 -45.32 9.42
CA PRO A 483 -33.20 -46.34 9.92
C PRO A 483 -32.48 -47.61 10.41
N LYS A 484 -33.02 -48.23 11.45
CA LYS A 484 -32.61 -49.55 11.95
C LYS A 484 -33.77 -50.54 11.84
N ILE A 485 -33.46 -51.82 11.65
CA ILE A 485 -34.43 -52.93 11.62
C ILE A 485 -34.29 -53.73 12.93
N SER A 486 -35.41 -54.06 13.57
CA SER A 486 -35.50 -54.97 14.72
C SER A 486 -36.58 -56.04 14.50
N GLY A 487 -36.59 -57.08 15.36
CA GLY A 487 -37.51 -58.21 15.29
C GLY A 487 -36.84 -59.53 14.89
N THR A 488 -37.55 -60.64 15.06
CA THR A 488 -37.06 -61.99 14.77
C THR A 488 -36.86 -62.20 13.27
N LYS A 489 -35.65 -62.58 12.86
CA LYS A 489 -35.24 -62.73 11.45
C LYS A 489 -35.68 -64.09 10.87
N LYS A 490 -36.94 -64.47 10.99
CA LYS A 490 -37.48 -65.77 10.54
C LYS A 490 -38.81 -65.59 9.82
N ALA A 491 -39.06 -66.34 8.76
CA ALA A 491 -40.35 -66.34 8.07
C ALA A 491 -41.53 -66.53 9.05
N GLY A 492 -42.63 -65.81 8.80
CA GLY A 492 -43.79 -65.73 9.70
C GLY A 492 -43.70 -64.61 10.73
N HIS A 493 -42.49 -64.17 11.14
CA HIS A 493 -42.32 -63.09 12.12
C HIS A 493 -42.29 -61.70 11.46
N THR A 494 -42.54 -60.67 12.26
CA THR A 494 -42.59 -59.27 11.82
C THR A 494 -41.32 -58.52 12.16
N LEU A 495 -40.69 -57.93 11.15
CA LEU A 495 -39.64 -56.93 11.30
C LEU A 495 -40.25 -55.54 11.50
N THR A 496 -39.61 -54.70 12.31
CA THR A 496 -40.00 -53.32 12.58
C THR A 496 -38.88 -52.35 12.22
N ALA A 497 -39.21 -51.28 11.49
CA ALA A 497 -38.30 -50.19 11.19
C ALA A 497 -38.36 -49.09 12.26
N SER A 498 -37.20 -48.55 12.64
CA SER A 498 -37.12 -47.19 13.20
C SER A 498 -37.17 -46.17 12.06
N ALA A 499 -37.69 -44.97 12.33
CA ALA A 499 -37.75 -43.93 11.31
C ALA A 499 -36.37 -43.38 10.91
N GLY A 500 -35.36 -43.51 11.77
CA GLY A 500 -34.13 -42.70 11.73
C GLY A 500 -34.31 -41.35 12.43
N SER A 501 -33.25 -40.53 12.43
CA SER A 501 -33.27 -39.17 12.98
C SER A 501 -32.91 -38.16 11.90
N TYR A 502 -33.61 -37.02 11.88
CA TYR A 502 -33.46 -35.99 10.85
C TYR A 502 -33.61 -34.58 11.44
N SER A 503 -32.93 -33.60 10.86
CA SER A 503 -33.09 -32.18 11.21
C SER A 503 -33.44 -31.33 9.98
N PRO A 504 -34.48 -30.47 10.04
CA PRO A 504 -35.43 -30.33 11.16
C PRO A 504 -36.36 -31.54 11.29
N LYS A 505 -37.03 -31.70 12.45
CA LYS A 505 -37.97 -32.81 12.72
C LYS A 505 -39.03 -32.90 11.59
N PRO A 506 -39.13 -34.03 10.87
CA PRO A 506 -40.12 -34.26 9.82
C PRO A 506 -41.56 -34.20 10.35
N ALA A 507 -42.51 -33.94 9.46
CA ALA A 507 -43.94 -34.02 9.77
C ALA A 507 -44.49 -35.44 9.57
N SER A 508 -43.96 -36.20 8.61
CA SER A 508 -44.35 -37.59 8.36
C SER A 508 -43.23 -38.43 7.75
N TYR A 509 -43.42 -39.76 7.79
CA TYR A 509 -42.50 -40.76 7.25
C TYR A 509 -43.27 -41.72 6.35
N GLY A 510 -42.68 -42.12 5.22
CA GLY A 510 -43.13 -43.26 4.42
C GLY A 510 -42.05 -44.34 4.37
N TYR A 511 -42.44 -45.61 4.32
CA TYR A 511 -41.54 -46.76 4.33
C TYR A 511 -41.61 -47.49 2.98
N GLN A 512 -40.56 -48.23 2.63
CA GLN A 512 -40.57 -49.22 1.56
C GLN A 512 -39.54 -50.29 1.91
N TRP A 513 -39.96 -51.55 1.99
CA TRP A 513 -39.06 -52.69 2.23
C TRP A 513 -38.52 -53.26 0.92
N TYR A 514 -37.33 -53.85 0.97
CA TYR A 514 -36.60 -54.38 -0.17
C TYR A 514 -36.01 -55.76 0.16
N ARG A 515 -36.05 -56.67 -0.81
CA ARG A 515 -35.47 -58.02 -0.79
C ARG A 515 -34.35 -58.06 -1.82
N ASN A 516 -33.11 -58.30 -1.39
CA ASN A 516 -31.90 -58.21 -2.22
C ASN A 516 -31.86 -56.92 -3.08
N GLY A 517 -32.26 -55.78 -2.51
CA GLY A 517 -32.30 -54.49 -3.21
C GLY A 517 -33.50 -54.27 -4.15
N LYS A 518 -34.33 -55.27 -4.44
CA LYS A 518 -35.60 -55.11 -5.18
C LYS A 518 -36.75 -54.77 -4.24
N ALA A 519 -37.57 -53.78 -4.60
CA ALA A 519 -38.70 -53.36 -3.77
C ALA A 519 -39.72 -54.50 -3.62
N ILE A 520 -40.19 -54.72 -2.39
CA ILE A 520 -41.24 -55.70 -2.08
C ILE A 520 -42.59 -55.00 -2.28
N SER A 521 -43.44 -55.53 -3.17
CA SER A 521 -44.76 -54.94 -3.43
C SER A 521 -45.62 -54.92 -2.15
N GLY A 522 -46.44 -53.88 -1.99
CA GLY A 522 -47.29 -53.67 -0.80
C GLY A 522 -46.55 -53.31 0.50
N ALA A 523 -45.27 -53.65 0.66
CA ALA A 523 -44.51 -53.46 1.90
C ALA A 523 -44.08 -51.99 2.13
N LYS A 524 -45.06 -51.12 2.39
CA LYS A 524 -44.92 -49.65 2.52
C LYS A 524 -45.10 -49.12 3.94
N TYR A 525 -45.24 -50.02 4.92
CA TYR A 525 -45.51 -49.70 6.32
C TYR A 525 -44.25 -49.81 7.19
N ARG A 526 -44.34 -49.29 8.43
CA ARG A 526 -43.25 -49.36 9.42
C ARG A 526 -42.84 -50.79 9.76
N THR A 527 -43.75 -51.74 9.59
CA THR A 527 -43.55 -53.17 9.84
C THR A 527 -43.62 -53.97 8.54
N TYR A 528 -42.98 -55.14 8.52
CA TYR A 528 -43.05 -56.10 7.43
C TYR A 528 -43.01 -57.54 7.97
N LYS A 529 -44.02 -58.34 7.66
CA LYS A 529 -44.09 -59.76 8.01
C LYS A 529 -43.27 -60.54 6.98
N LEU A 530 -42.23 -61.24 7.44
CA LEU A 530 -41.36 -62.06 6.60
C LEU A 530 -42.14 -63.23 6.01
N THR A 531 -41.91 -63.53 4.74
CA THR A 531 -42.47 -64.70 4.05
C THR A 531 -41.38 -65.74 3.78
N SER A 532 -41.77 -66.95 3.34
CA SER A 532 -40.81 -67.98 2.90
C SER A 532 -39.89 -67.50 1.78
N SER A 533 -40.35 -66.56 0.94
CA SER A 533 -39.55 -65.93 -0.13
C SER A 533 -38.41 -65.04 0.37
N ASP A 534 -38.40 -64.68 1.67
CA ASP A 534 -37.32 -63.91 2.30
C ASP A 534 -36.18 -64.78 2.85
N ASN A 535 -36.37 -66.10 2.97
CA ASN A 535 -35.37 -67.03 3.49
C ASN A 535 -34.09 -67.00 2.62
N GLY A 536 -32.93 -66.89 3.27
CA GLY A 536 -31.63 -66.74 2.59
C GLY A 536 -31.42 -65.39 1.89
N LYS A 537 -32.32 -64.40 2.06
CA LYS A 537 -32.24 -63.09 1.42
C LYS A 537 -31.78 -62.00 2.41
N LYS A 538 -31.27 -60.90 1.85
CA LYS A 538 -30.97 -59.65 2.58
C LYS A 538 -32.17 -58.72 2.51
N ILE A 539 -32.64 -58.25 3.65
CA ILE A 539 -33.78 -57.33 3.78
C ILE A 539 -33.28 -55.95 4.22
N THR A 540 -33.74 -54.90 3.53
CA THR A 540 -33.51 -53.49 3.91
C THR A 540 -34.82 -52.70 3.89
N VAL A 541 -34.84 -51.55 4.57
CA VAL A 541 -35.98 -50.60 4.54
C VAL A 541 -35.48 -49.21 4.19
N LYS A 542 -36.16 -48.55 3.24
CA LYS A 542 -35.97 -47.13 2.89
C LYS A 542 -37.05 -46.31 3.56
N VAL A 543 -36.65 -45.35 4.39
CA VAL A 543 -37.56 -44.41 5.06
C VAL A 543 -37.43 -43.03 4.40
N SER A 544 -38.57 -42.46 4.00
CA SER A 544 -38.68 -41.15 3.35
C SER A 544 -39.33 -40.14 4.28
N ALA A 545 -38.54 -39.22 4.81
CA ALA A 545 -38.94 -38.13 5.69
C ALA A 545 -39.49 -36.93 4.89
N ARG A 546 -40.67 -36.43 5.27
CA ARG A 546 -41.41 -35.35 4.60
C ARG A 546 -41.71 -34.20 5.57
N LYS A 547 -41.65 -32.95 5.08
CA LYS A 547 -42.05 -31.74 5.79
C LYS A 547 -42.46 -30.67 4.79
N THR A 548 -43.53 -29.92 5.05
CA THR A 548 -44.04 -28.86 4.17
C THR A 548 -42.95 -27.82 3.90
N ASN A 549 -42.78 -27.42 2.63
CA ASN A 549 -41.72 -26.51 2.14
C ASN A 549 -40.28 -27.05 2.16
N TYR A 550 -40.08 -28.34 2.45
CA TYR A 550 -38.78 -29.03 2.32
C TYR A 550 -38.80 -30.05 1.17
N TYR A 551 -37.62 -30.36 0.63
CA TYR A 551 -37.44 -31.56 -0.19
C TYR A 551 -37.55 -32.81 0.69
N THR A 552 -38.16 -33.87 0.14
CA THR A 552 -38.23 -35.18 0.82
C THR A 552 -36.83 -35.77 0.91
N ARG A 553 -36.43 -36.23 2.10
CA ARG A 553 -35.13 -36.90 2.32
C ARG A 553 -35.37 -38.37 2.60
N ALA A 554 -34.73 -39.25 1.85
CA ALA A 554 -34.75 -40.68 2.11
C ALA A 554 -33.42 -41.17 2.72
N ALA A 555 -33.49 -42.22 3.53
CA ALA A 555 -32.36 -42.98 4.03
C ALA A 555 -32.72 -44.48 4.06
N THR A 556 -31.75 -45.35 3.82
CA THR A 556 -31.92 -46.80 3.84
C THR A 556 -31.22 -47.39 5.06
N SER A 557 -31.80 -48.42 5.67
CA SER A 557 -31.17 -49.17 6.75
C SER A 557 -29.95 -49.96 6.29
N ALA A 558 -29.13 -50.42 7.24
CA ALA A 558 -28.29 -51.59 7.02
C ALA A 558 -29.15 -52.81 6.64
N ALA A 559 -28.55 -53.77 5.94
CA ALA A 559 -29.22 -55.01 5.57
C ALA A 559 -29.23 -56.01 6.73
N VAL A 560 -30.34 -56.74 6.88
CA VAL A 560 -30.41 -57.93 7.75
C VAL A 560 -30.55 -59.17 6.88
N SER A 561 -29.69 -60.17 7.10
CA SER A 561 -29.81 -61.49 6.47
C SER A 561 -30.86 -62.32 7.21
N ILE A 562 -31.74 -62.96 6.46
CA ILE A 562 -32.71 -63.93 6.98
C ILE A 562 -32.11 -65.33 6.77
N PRO A 563 -31.90 -66.15 7.83
CA PRO A 563 -31.43 -67.52 7.69
C PRO A 563 -32.37 -68.38 6.83
N LEU A 564 -31.84 -69.46 6.28
CA LEU A 564 -32.66 -70.55 5.76
C LEU A 564 -33.27 -71.34 6.94
N PRO A 565 -34.46 -71.93 6.79
CA PRO A 565 -34.96 -72.91 7.76
C PRO A 565 -34.09 -74.19 7.72
N PRO A 566 -33.98 -74.92 8.84
CA PRO A 566 -33.35 -76.25 8.84
C PRO A 566 -34.03 -77.19 7.86
N ARG A 567 -33.24 -78.00 7.15
CA ARG A 567 -33.70 -79.00 6.18
C ARG A 567 -34.33 -80.20 6.90
N THR A 568 -35.22 -80.90 6.19
CA THR A 568 -35.77 -82.23 6.55
C THR A 568 -35.50 -83.28 5.47
N VAL A 569 -34.63 -82.93 4.51
CA VAL A 569 -34.18 -83.78 3.41
C VAL A 569 -32.70 -83.47 3.17
N ILE A 570 -31.87 -84.50 3.14
CA ILE A 570 -30.47 -84.44 2.72
C ILE A 570 -30.43 -84.99 1.30
N SER A 571 -29.91 -84.19 0.37
CA SER A 571 -29.96 -84.50 -1.07
C SER A 571 -28.62 -84.91 -1.68
N HIS A 572 -27.56 -84.84 -0.90
CA HIS A 572 -26.17 -85.16 -1.25
C HIS A 572 -25.36 -85.35 0.03
N ASP A 573 -24.25 -86.05 -0.12
CA ASP A 573 -23.26 -86.37 0.90
C ASP A 573 -22.63 -85.12 1.54
N GLY A 574 -22.03 -85.31 2.72
CA GLY A 574 -21.28 -84.31 3.49
C GLY A 574 -21.94 -83.88 4.80
N ILE A 575 -21.25 -82.99 5.51
CA ILE A 575 -21.53 -82.61 6.91
C ILE A 575 -22.68 -81.60 7.04
N TYR A 576 -23.68 -81.94 7.85
CA TYR A 576 -24.84 -81.11 8.17
C TYR A 576 -24.89 -80.71 9.65
N ARG A 577 -24.94 -79.41 9.94
CA ARG A 577 -25.15 -78.91 11.30
C ARG A 577 -26.59 -79.14 11.76
N VAL A 578 -26.76 -79.92 12.80
CA VAL A 578 -28.06 -80.22 13.43
C VAL A 578 -28.59 -78.97 14.15
N GLY A 579 -29.91 -78.89 14.31
CA GLY A 579 -30.64 -77.74 14.88
C GLY A 579 -30.66 -76.46 14.05
N SER A 580 -29.67 -76.26 13.16
CA SER A 580 -29.45 -75.03 12.40
C SER A 580 -29.62 -75.20 10.89
N SER A 581 -28.99 -76.22 10.30
CA SER A 581 -29.07 -76.53 8.86
C SER A 581 -29.86 -77.81 8.57
N LEU A 582 -29.95 -78.72 9.53
CA LEU A 582 -30.73 -79.96 9.52
C LEU A 582 -31.61 -80.02 10.78
N LYS A 583 -32.84 -80.49 10.64
CA LYS A 583 -33.78 -80.67 11.76
C LYS A 583 -33.55 -82.04 12.41
N PRO A 584 -33.50 -82.15 13.75
CA PRO A 584 -33.60 -83.44 14.44
C PRO A 584 -34.83 -84.26 14.02
N GLY A 585 -34.69 -85.58 14.03
CA GLY A 585 -35.72 -86.56 13.69
C GLY A 585 -35.12 -87.92 13.31
N LEU A 586 -35.98 -88.93 13.19
CA LEU A 586 -35.60 -90.20 12.55
C LEU A 586 -35.51 -90.00 11.04
N TYR A 587 -34.38 -90.35 10.43
CA TYR A 587 -34.15 -90.30 9.00
C TYR A 587 -33.97 -91.71 8.43
N LYS A 588 -34.30 -91.85 7.14
CA LYS A 588 -34.11 -93.06 6.34
C LYS A 588 -33.27 -92.73 5.12
N ALA A 589 -32.24 -93.54 4.86
CA ALA A 589 -31.47 -93.49 3.63
C ALA A 589 -32.28 -94.11 2.46
N THR A 590 -32.15 -93.52 1.27
CA THR A 590 -32.84 -93.99 0.05
C THR A 590 -31.88 -94.49 -1.03
N GLY A 591 -30.61 -94.74 -0.69
CA GLY A 591 -29.67 -95.43 -1.56
C GLY A 591 -29.98 -96.93 -1.66
N THR A 592 -29.22 -97.64 -2.49
CA THR A 592 -29.43 -99.07 -2.79
C THR A 592 -28.13 -99.85 -2.93
N GLY A 593 -27.02 -99.37 -2.36
CA GLY A 593 -25.72 -100.03 -2.37
C GLY A 593 -25.14 -100.15 -0.97
N ASP A 594 -24.09 -100.96 -0.84
CA ASP A 594 -23.59 -101.45 0.45
C ASP A 594 -22.29 -100.78 0.93
N SER A 595 -22.07 -99.56 0.45
CA SER A 595 -20.97 -98.67 0.85
C SER A 595 -21.51 -97.37 1.47
N CYS A 596 -22.65 -97.42 2.16
CA CYS A 596 -23.20 -96.29 2.88
C CYS A 596 -22.44 -96.11 4.20
N TYR A 597 -21.84 -94.94 4.37
CA TYR A 597 -21.28 -94.48 5.63
C TYR A 597 -22.08 -93.29 6.18
N TRP A 598 -22.37 -93.30 7.48
CA TRP A 598 -22.89 -92.10 8.16
C TRP A 598 -22.42 -92.07 9.61
N GLU A 599 -22.39 -90.86 10.17
CA GLU A 599 -22.06 -90.62 11.58
C GLU A 599 -22.84 -89.44 12.16
N THR A 600 -23.25 -89.55 13.42
CA THR A 600 -23.73 -88.43 14.25
C THR A 600 -22.58 -87.90 15.08
N LEU A 601 -22.50 -86.57 15.22
CA LEU A 601 -21.32 -85.89 15.77
C LEU A 601 -21.70 -84.97 16.94
N SER A 602 -20.89 -84.99 18.00
CA SER A 602 -20.90 -83.97 19.07
C SER A 602 -20.04 -82.74 18.75
N GLY A 603 -19.21 -82.79 17.71
CA GLY A 603 -18.37 -81.67 17.27
C GLY A 603 -18.07 -81.62 15.78
N PHE A 604 -16.93 -80.99 15.42
CA PHE A 604 -16.43 -80.82 14.05
C PHE A 604 -14.90 -80.69 13.96
N SER A 605 -14.12 -81.15 14.94
CA SER A 605 -12.66 -81.22 14.85
C SER A 605 -12.21 -82.34 13.90
N GLY A 606 -12.99 -83.42 13.82
CA GLY A 606 -12.64 -84.66 13.13
C GLY A 606 -11.93 -85.68 14.02
N ASP A 607 -11.93 -85.47 15.34
CA ASP A 607 -11.43 -86.45 16.32
C ASP A 607 -12.46 -87.58 16.50
N PHE A 608 -11.98 -88.82 16.68
CA PHE A 608 -12.84 -89.99 16.88
C PHE A 608 -13.76 -89.87 18.11
N ASP A 609 -13.32 -89.16 19.15
CA ASP A 609 -14.09 -88.91 20.38
C ASP A 609 -15.33 -88.02 20.14
N GLU A 610 -15.43 -87.33 18.99
CA GLU A 610 -16.61 -86.55 18.62
C GLU A 610 -17.68 -87.36 17.89
N ILE A 611 -17.43 -88.62 17.54
CA ILE A 611 -18.41 -89.52 16.91
C ILE A 611 -19.34 -90.07 17.99
N ASN A 612 -20.61 -89.65 17.95
CA ASN A 612 -21.63 -90.13 18.88
C ASN A 612 -22.07 -91.56 18.52
N ALA A 613 -22.22 -91.82 17.22
CA ALA A 613 -22.46 -93.13 16.64
C ALA A 613 -22.15 -93.11 15.14
N ASN A 614 -21.79 -94.25 14.56
CA ASN A 614 -21.58 -94.39 13.12
C ASN A 614 -22.05 -95.75 12.59
N TYR A 615 -22.17 -95.83 11.26
CA TYR A 615 -22.61 -97.02 10.55
C TYR A 615 -21.87 -97.15 9.23
N PHE A 616 -21.48 -98.37 8.87
CA PHE A 616 -20.98 -98.72 7.53
C PHE A 616 -21.70 -99.98 7.02
N GLY A 617 -22.32 -99.90 5.85
CA GLY A 617 -22.98 -101.05 5.22
C GLY A 617 -24.06 -100.66 4.22
N SER A 618 -25.21 -101.32 4.30
CA SER A 618 -26.30 -101.13 3.34
C SER A 618 -26.97 -99.77 3.48
N ALA A 619 -27.18 -99.08 2.36
CA ALA A 619 -27.96 -97.85 2.29
C ALA A 619 -29.45 -98.03 2.65
N ARG A 620 -29.89 -99.26 2.94
CA ARG A 620 -31.11 -99.53 3.71
C ARG A 620 -30.83 -99.37 5.21
N THR A 621 -30.65 -98.14 5.66
CA THR A 621 -30.36 -97.81 7.06
C THR A 621 -31.25 -96.67 7.58
N TYR A 622 -31.36 -96.56 8.90
CA TYR A 622 -32.10 -95.52 9.61
C TYR A 622 -31.19 -94.89 10.66
N VAL A 623 -31.34 -93.58 10.89
CA VAL A 623 -30.59 -92.84 11.91
C VAL A 623 -31.50 -91.91 12.69
N GLN A 624 -31.47 -92.00 14.02
CA GLN A 624 -32.18 -91.10 14.93
C GLN A 624 -31.29 -89.89 15.25
N ILE A 625 -31.34 -88.87 14.40
CA ILE A 625 -30.66 -87.60 14.65
C ILE A 625 -31.40 -86.86 15.78
N THR A 626 -30.75 -86.73 16.91
CA THR A 626 -31.26 -86.11 18.15
C THR A 626 -31.11 -84.58 18.12
N SER A 627 -31.56 -83.90 19.18
CA SER A 627 -31.27 -82.48 19.37
C SER A 627 -29.96 -82.19 20.12
N SER A 628 -29.32 -83.24 20.66
CA SER A 628 -28.00 -83.19 21.29
C SER A 628 -26.87 -83.33 20.27
N ASP A 629 -27.13 -83.98 19.14
CA ASP A 629 -26.19 -84.00 18.01
C ASP A 629 -25.91 -82.57 17.52
N VAL A 630 -24.65 -82.32 17.24
CA VAL A 630 -24.11 -81.06 16.71
C VAL A 630 -23.96 -81.17 15.19
N GLY A 631 -23.55 -82.34 14.70
CA GLY A 631 -23.40 -82.67 13.28
C GLY A 631 -24.00 -84.01 12.88
N PHE A 632 -24.18 -84.18 11.57
CA PHE A 632 -24.45 -85.45 10.91
C PHE A 632 -23.67 -85.46 9.59
N ASP A 633 -22.75 -86.40 9.40
CA ASP A 633 -22.05 -86.63 8.13
C ASP A 633 -22.58 -87.91 7.47
N THR A 634 -22.54 -87.94 6.14
CA THR A 634 -22.98 -89.09 5.35
C THR A 634 -22.31 -89.12 3.99
N SER A 635 -21.94 -90.32 3.54
CA SER A 635 -21.27 -90.61 2.29
C SER A 635 -21.84 -91.89 1.68
N GLY A 636 -22.17 -91.91 0.39
CA GLY A 636 -22.64 -93.11 -0.32
C GLY A 636 -24.05 -93.60 0.02
N CYS A 637 -24.74 -93.02 1.01
CA CYS A 637 -26.08 -93.43 1.46
C CYS A 637 -27.23 -92.95 0.56
N GLY A 638 -26.94 -92.10 -0.43
CA GLY A 638 -27.96 -91.48 -1.27
C GLY A 638 -28.68 -90.32 -0.57
N LYS A 639 -29.99 -90.19 -0.79
CA LYS A 639 -30.78 -89.13 -0.12
C LYS A 639 -31.23 -89.61 1.24
N TRP A 640 -31.26 -88.73 2.24
CA TRP A 640 -31.99 -88.98 3.47
C TRP A 640 -33.29 -88.20 3.50
N THR A 641 -34.36 -88.86 3.92
CA THR A 641 -35.65 -88.24 4.19
C THR A 641 -36.10 -88.58 5.62
N THR A 642 -36.89 -87.73 6.26
CA THR A 642 -37.50 -88.08 7.54
C THR A 642 -38.32 -89.37 7.39
N ALA A 643 -38.08 -90.36 8.24
CA ALA A 643 -38.66 -91.69 8.11
C ALA A 643 -40.20 -91.64 8.10
N PRO A 644 -40.87 -92.33 7.15
CA PRO A 644 -42.34 -92.31 7.05
C PRO A 644 -42.97 -93.06 8.22
N THR A 645 -44.11 -92.63 8.74
CA THR A 645 -44.77 -93.28 9.91
C THR A 645 -45.39 -94.65 9.61
N THR A 646 -45.40 -95.07 8.34
CA THR A 646 -45.90 -96.37 7.87
C THR A 646 -44.83 -97.12 7.08
N GLY A 647 -45.06 -98.42 6.84
CA GLY A 647 -44.17 -99.30 6.08
C GLY A 647 -44.89 -100.56 5.61
N ALA A 648 -44.14 -101.49 5.01
CA ALA A 648 -44.70 -102.68 4.35
C ALA A 648 -45.19 -103.77 5.33
N ASN A 649 -44.78 -103.71 6.61
CA ASN A 649 -45.08 -104.70 7.65
C ASN A 649 -44.93 -106.15 7.17
N ALA A 650 -43.79 -106.46 6.53
CA ALA A 650 -43.55 -107.69 5.79
C ALA A 650 -43.31 -108.91 6.70
N SER A 651 -43.84 -110.06 6.27
CA SER A 651 -43.51 -111.38 6.85
C SER A 651 -42.22 -112.00 6.26
N LYS A 652 -41.51 -111.29 5.39
CA LYS A 652 -40.26 -111.73 4.75
C LYS A 652 -39.25 -110.59 4.72
N ILE A 653 -37.98 -110.93 4.90
CA ILE A 653 -36.83 -110.04 4.78
C ILE A 653 -35.96 -110.65 3.69
N THR A 654 -35.76 -109.92 2.59
CA THR A 654 -35.20 -110.44 1.33
C THR A 654 -33.96 -109.69 0.87
N ALA A 655 -33.45 -108.78 1.69
CA ALA A 655 -32.29 -107.95 1.43
C ALA A 655 -31.71 -107.48 2.76
N ASP A 656 -30.45 -107.10 2.74
CA ASP A 656 -29.74 -106.64 3.92
C ASP A 656 -30.08 -105.20 4.30
N GLY A 657 -29.66 -104.82 5.50
CA GLY A 657 -29.87 -103.52 6.14
C GLY A 657 -30.86 -103.56 7.31
N THR A 658 -31.20 -102.37 7.78
CA THR A 658 -32.00 -102.12 8.97
C THR A 658 -33.48 -101.97 8.64
N TYR A 659 -34.32 -102.71 9.37
CA TYR A 659 -35.77 -102.75 9.24
C TYR A 659 -36.45 -102.31 10.54
N ARG A 660 -37.50 -101.50 10.45
CA ARG A 660 -38.29 -101.13 11.63
C ARG A 660 -39.30 -102.22 11.97
N VAL A 661 -39.25 -102.73 13.19
CA VAL A 661 -40.15 -103.76 13.70
C VAL A 661 -41.54 -103.16 13.94
N GLY A 662 -42.57 -103.87 13.51
CA GLY A 662 -43.97 -103.40 13.51
C GLY A 662 -44.32 -102.41 12.40
N VAL A 663 -43.35 -101.92 11.62
CA VAL A 663 -43.57 -100.92 10.56
C VAL A 663 -43.11 -101.43 9.20
N ASP A 664 -41.84 -101.81 9.06
CA ASP A 664 -41.29 -102.38 7.82
C ASP A 664 -41.43 -103.91 7.81
N ILE A 665 -41.28 -104.57 8.97
CA ILE A 665 -41.40 -106.02 9.18
C ILE A 665 -42.27 -106.34 10.41
N LYS A 666 -42.86 -107.54 10.46
CA LYS A 666 -43.62 -108.01 11.63
C LYS A 666 -42.68 -108.55 12.73
N PRO A 667 -43.00 -108.40 14.03
CA PRO A 667 -42.35 -109.18 15.08
C PRO A 667 -42.77 -110.65 15.02
N GLY A 668 -41.91 -111.55 15.50
CA GLY A 668 -42.11 -113.01 15.53
C GLY A 668 -40.85 -113.81 15.20
N THR A 669 -40.99 -115.12 15.09
CA THR A 669 -39.88 -116.02 14.75
C THR A 669 -39.68 -116.13 13.24
N TYR A 670 -38.47 -115.79 12.79
CA TYR A 670 -38.02 -115.88 11.41
C TYR A 670 -37.02 -117.03 11.26
N TYR A 671 -37.10 -117.68 10.10
CA TYR A 671 -36.23 -118.78 9.69
C TYR A 671 -35.57 -118.41 8.37
N GLY A 672 -34.29 -118.68 8.22
CA GLY A 672 -33.55 -118.34 7.00
C GLY A 672 -32.36 -119.23 6.72
N TYR A 673 -31.90 -119.14 5.49
CA TYR A 673 -30.69 -119.79 5.02
C TYR A 673 -29.95 -118.86 4.07
N SER A 674 -28.66 -118.64 4.34
CA SER A 674 -27.72 -117.98 3.43
C SER A 674 -26.91 -119.00 2.66
N SER A 675 -26.49 -118.63 1.44
CA SER A 675 -25.44 -119.34 0.71
C SER A 675 -24.02 -118.87 1.06
N GLY A 676 -23.88 -117.85 1.93
CA GLY A 676 -22.61 -117.33 2.42
C GLY A 676 -22.03 -118.11 3.61
N ASN A 677 -20.82 -117.73 4.02
CA ASN A 677 -20.09 -118.38 5.13
C ASN A 677 -20.49 -117.87 6.53
N PHE A 678 -21.15 -116.72 6.63
CA PHE A 678 -21.63 -116.14 7.88
C PHE A 678 -22.98 -115.44 7.68
N CYS A 679 -23.65 -115.14 8.79
CA CYS A 679 -24.87 -114.36 8.87
C CYS A 679 -24.75 -113.46 10.12
N TYR A 680 -25.03 -112.17 9.97
CA TYR A 680 -25.10 -111.21 11.06
C TYR A 680 -26.53 -110.67 11.22
N TRP A 681 -27.01 -110.61 12.44
CA TRP A 681 -28.22 -109.87 12.77
C TRP A 681 -28.19 -109.32 14.18
N GLU A 682 -29.03 -108.31 14.41
CA GLU A 682 -29.22 -107.65 15.68
C GLU A 682 -30.66 -107.16 15.81
N THR A 683 -31.17 -107.16 17.04
CA THR A 683 -32.44 -106.51 17.41
C THR A 683 -32.13 -105.24 18.20
N LEU A 684 -32.82 -104.15 17.85
CA LEU A 684 -32.50 -102.81 18.36
C LEU A 684 -33.69 -102.20 19.11
N SER A 685 -33.43 -101.51 20.22
CA SER A 685 -34.40 -100.74 21.00
C SER A 685 -34.55 -99.28 20.51
N GLY A 686 -33.68 -98.85 19.61
CA GLY A 686 -33.72 -97.54 18.95
C GLY A 686 -33.03 -97.53 17.58
N PHE A 687 -32.56 -96.36 17.17
CA PHE A 687 -31.82 -96.09 15.92
C PHE A 687 -30.74 -95.01 16.12
N THR A 688 -30.29 -94.83 17.36
CA THR A 688 -29.14 -93.97 17.67
C THR A 688 -27.82 -94.68 17.34
N GLU A 689 -27.84 -96.00 17.16
CA GLU A 689 -26.67 -96.88 17.00
C GLU A 689 -25.66 -96.75 18.18
N SER A 690 -26.14 -96.32 19.36
CA SER A 690 -25.43 -96.51 20.63
C SER A 690 -25.41 -98.00 20.98
N PHE A 691 -24.40 -98.44 21.73
CA PHE A 691 -24.43 -99.77 22.39
C PHE A 691 -25.66 -99.96 23.29
N ASP A 692 -26.24 -98.88 23.81
CA ASP A 692 -27.50 -98.91 24.58
C ASP A 692 -28.73 -99.34 23.75
N ASP A 693 -28.68 -99.19 22.42
CA ASP A 693 -29.76 -99.62 21.54
C ASP A 693 -29.74 -101.13 21.26
N LEU A 694 -28.65 -101.85 21.55
CA LEU A 694 -28.53 -103.28 21.24
C LEU A 694 -29.31 -104.15 22.25
N ILE A 695 -30.33 -104.88 21.77
CA ILE A 695 -31.11 -105.82 22.61
C ILE A 695 -30.47 -107.22 22.60
N ASP A 696 -30.14 -107.72 21.41
CA ASP A 696 -29.60 -109.07 21.18
C ASP A 696 -28.96 -109.10 19.78
N ASN A 697 -27.87 -109.84 19.60
CA ASN A 697 -27.18 -109.99 18.32
C ASN A 697 -26.58 -111.38 18.11
N TYR A 698 -26.21 -111.65 16.87
CA TYR A 698 -25.60 -112.90 16.48
C TYR A 698 -24.68 -112.71 15.29
N PHE A 699 -23.48 -113.26 15.39
CA PHE A 699 -22.58 -113.47 14.25
C PHE A 699 -22.23 -114.96 14.19
N GLY A 700 -22.60 -115.64 13.10
CA GLY A 700 -22.38 -117.08 13.02
C GLY A 700 -22.91 -117.75 11.77
N SER A 701 -23.37 -118.99 11.91
CA SER A 701 -23.65 -119.89 10.79
C SER A 701 -24.84 -119.47 9.92
N ALA A 702 -24.78 -119.84 8.64
CA ALA A 702 -25.78 -119.49 7.63
C ALA A 702 -27.20 -120.07 7.83
N ARG A 703 -27.42 -120.97 8.80
CA ARG A 703 -28.76 -121.44 9.20
C ARG A 703 -29.21 -120.71 10.45
N ILE A 704 -30.25 -119.89 10.32
CA ILE A 704 -30.70 -118.96 11.35
C ILE A 704 -32.15 -119.25 11.76
N VAL A 705 -32.38 -119.24 13.08
CA VAL A 705 -33.69 -119.05 13.70
C VAL A 705 -33.56 -117.86 14.64
N VAL A 706 -34.32 -116.79 14.41
CA VAL A 706 -34.30 -115.57 15.23
C VAL A 706 -35.72 -115.19 15.62
N THR A 707 -35.95 -114.85 16.89
CA THR A 707 -37.25 -114.33 17.35
C THR A 707 -37.14 -112.84 17.59
N ILE A 708 -37.68 -112.05 16.66
CA ILE A 708 -37.70 -110.59 16.74
C ILE A 708 -38.84 -110.18 17.69
N PRO A 709 -38.55 -109.62 18.88
CA PRO A 709 -39.58 -109.33 19.88
C PRO A 709 -40.43 -108.14 19.47
N ALA A 710 -41.70 -108.11 19.90
CA ALA A 710 -42.61 -106.99 19.60
C ALA A 710 -42.23 -105.67 20.29
N SER A 711 -41.32 -105.71 21.26
CA SER A 711 -40.74 -104.53 21.93
C SER A 711 -39.63 -103.86 21.11
N ALA A 712 -38.93 -104.59 20.25
CA ALA A 712 -37.87 -104.05 19.40
C ALA A 712 -38.40 -102.93 18.50
N LYS A 713 -37.52 -101.97 18.18
CA LYS A 713 -37.77 -100.89 17.22
C LYS A 713 -37.10 -101.19 15.89
N GLY A 714 -35.85 -101.66 15.93
CA GLY A 714 -35.07 -102.04 14.76
C GLY A 714 -34.73 -103.53 14.72
N PHE A 715 -34.40 -103.99 13.52
CA PHE A 715 -33.75 -105.27 13.26
C PHE A 715 -32.82 -105.08 12.06
N THR A 716 -31.50 -105.18 12.27
CA THR A 716 -30.52 -105.14 11.19
C THR A 716 -30.14 -106.57 10.81
N VAL A 717 -29.95 -106.80 9.52
CA VAL A 717 -29.50 -108.10 8.99
C VAL A 717 -28.47 -107.89 7.88
N SER A 718 -27.45 -108.74 7.85
CA SER A 718 -26.42 -108.79 6.81
C SER A 718 -26.07 -110.25 6.48
N ASP A 719 -25.98 -110.57 5.19
CA ASP A 719 -25.58 -111.87 4.65
C ASP A 719 -26.40 -113.09 5.13
N CYS A 720 -27.58 -112.89 5.73
CA CYS A 720 -28.42 -113.99 6.24
C CYS A 720 -29.37 -114.61 5.20
N GLY A 721 -29.31 -114.14 3.94
CA GLY A 721 -30.22 -114.58 2.87
C GLY A 721 -31.67 -114.13 3.13
N THR A 722 -32.64 -114.91 2.64
CA THR A 722 -34.07 -114.58 2.86
C THR A 722 -34.56 -115.15 4.18
N LEU A 723 -34.91 -114.26 5.13
CA LEU A 723 -35.59 -114.63 6.36
C LEU A 723 -37.11 -114.64 6.13
N THR A 724 -37.78 -115.75 6.44
CA THR A 724 -39.24 -115.88 6.37
C THR A 724 -39.82 -116.11 7.76
N ARG A 725 -40.83 -115.31 8.13
CA ARG A 725 -41.58 -115.46 9.37
C ARG A 725 -42.45 -116.71 9.33
N LYS A 726 -42.48 -117.46 10.43
CA LYS A 726 -43.41 -118.56 10.68
C LYS A 726 -44.75 -118.06 11.24
#